data_AF-A0A7R9Q2U2-F1
#
_entry.id   AF-A0A7R9Q2U2-F1
#
_cell.length_a   1.000
_cell.length_b   1.000
_cell.length_c   1.000
_cell.angle_alpha   90.00
_cell.angle_beta   90.00
_cell.angle_gamma   90.00
#
_symmetry.space_group_name_H-M   'P 1'
#
loop_
_entity.id
_entity.type
_entity.pdbx_description
1 polymer ?
#
loop_
_entity_poly.entity_id
_entity_poly.type
_entity_poly.pdbx_seq_one_letter_code
_entity_poly.pdbx_strand_id
1 'polypeptide(L)'
;MYGDIHYYNDNSSLWDWTSLSSPRFSSEYGYQSYPSIETLLESFDEKHLTYPLTPELQWHQHKGTYEDDIINYRIGYYMKQPSSGGIDRLSDFVYSSQILQAMTMKTWTEFYRRNRAIDPKTGKGNTMGALYWQLNDIWAAPTWASIEHNGKWKVLHSYAIHFLANHLVSPYEDRDKSLKICDLPSELSDSFSADVFYSTPISDLLSAAKCQDRSESIKVGAKVPGSIYSDLRRAQVLKQDLLYEKNDVNYRWVAYDNWTYERTFTALFCVMLTGKLAAEKYGLFSDFNLNRNINMQFCRGPAFPTQGIWKPIGIEAFDSILIRDITIETIPDPKNASQWTLTVNAFLESAPKQQMDGILDIKLDNNVLINKQKQTIETDGQGKAKMLITIHRSYINSSSNGLESQSENYTAKHPDDWRYGDTHYYSDDSHLWDWTTLQSPKFVSEYGFQSYPSIESLREAFDDKDLIYPLTAAVKHHQHKGDYEDNFIIQHIDYYLRLPSSGGIDRLDDFVTASQIVQAMAMKTWTEFYRRNREIDPKTGNGNTMGALYWQLNDIWPAPSWASIEHNGKWKVLHSYAIQFLANHLVSPYEDRDKSLKITLSSKAIAAFVVMDFKPKSGIRGQFMENGFFIFDGKKTIELQTESNVSENNIKDNLTFKTLTDIV
;
A
#
# COMPACT_ATOMS: atom_id res chain seq x y z
N MET A 1 -0.43 31.27 36.32
CA MET A 1 0.14 31.57 34.99
C MET A 1 -0.75 32.63 34.36
N TYR A 2 -0.20 33.82 34.17
CA TYR A 2 -0.89 34.98 33.59
C TYR A 2 -0.29 35.26 32.20
N GLY A 3 -1.10 35.76 31.28
CA GLY A 3 -0.66 36.11 29.93
C GLY A 3 -0.38 34.92 29.01
N ASP A 4 0.36 35.22 27.94
CA ASP A 4 0.85 34.29 26.95
C ASP A 4 2.28 33.81 27.23
N ILE A 5 2.74 32.80 26.50
CA ILE A 5 4.12 32.30 26.55
C ILE A 5 4.67 32.06 25.15
N HIS A 6 6.00 32.09 25.06
CA HIS A 6 6.77 31.60 23.94
C HIS A 6 7.51 30.33 24.39
N TYR A 7 7.31 29.21 23.70
CA TYR A 7 7.88 27.91 24.09
C TYR A 7 8.76 27.32 23.00
N TYR A 8 10.05 27.19 23.29
CA TYR A 8 11.02 26.53 22.42
C TYR A 8 11.83 25.55 23.26
N ASN A 9 11.94 24.30 22.79
CA ASN A 9 12.64 23.26 23.53
C ASN A 9 13.16 22.16 22.59
N ASP A 10 14.45 22.24 22.30
CA ASP A 10 15.14 21.28 21.44
C ASP A 10 15.91 20.22 22.24
N ASN A 11 15.97 20.37 23.56
CA ASN A 11 16.84 19.59 24.47
C ASN A 11 16.11 18.42 25.16
N SER A 12 14.79 18.50 25.32
CA SER A 12 14.00 17.43 25.93
C SER A 12 13.42 16.44 24.90
N SER A 13 12.69 15.43 25.38
CA SER A 13 11.94 14.55 24.49
C SER A 13 10.79 15.34 23.84
N LEU A 14 10.99 15.71 22.58
CA LEU A 14 10.02 16.41 21.73
C LEU A 14 8.59 15.82 21.73
N TRP A 15 8.45 14.50 21.88
CA TRP A 15 7.15 13.82 21.87
C TRP A 15 6.60 13.53 23.28
N ASP A 16 7.33 13.91 24.33
CA ASP A 16 6.87 13.84 25.71
C ASP A 16 6.10 15.12 26.08
N TRP A 17 4.77 15.03 26.00
CA TRP A 17 3.88 16.14 26.34
C TRP A 17 3.97 16.57 27.81
N THR A 18 4.50 15.73 28.71
CA THR A 18 4.61 16.08 30.14
C THR A 18 5.63 17.20 30.40
N SER A 19 6.54 17.42 29.45
CA SER A 19 7.52 18.51 29.44
C SER A 19 6.92 19.85 28.99
N LEU A 20 5.71 19.84 28.42
CA LEU A 20 5.04 21.03 27.93
C LEU A 20 4.37 21.79 29.09
N SER A 21 4.47 23.11 29.04
CA SER A 21 3.77 23.99 29.96
C SER A 21 2.33 24.21 29.50
N SER A 22 1.38 24.38 30.43
CA SER A 22 -0.03 24.66 30.13
C SER A 22 -0.35 26.16 30.30
N PRO A 23 -0.04 27.03 29.31
CA PRO A 23 -0.30 28.47 29.39
C PRO A 23 -1.78 28.78 29.17
N ARG A 24 -2.16 30.06 29.38
CA ARG A 24 -3.46 30.56 28.92
C ARG A 24 -3.49 30.78 27.40
N PHE A 25 -2.34 31.11 26.82
CA PHE A 25 -2.17 31.28 25.39
C PHE A 25 -0.70 30.98 25.03
N SER A 26 -0.45 30.16 24.01
CA SER A 26 0.89 29.99 23.44
C SER A 26 0.97 30.84 22.18
N SER A 27 1.62 31.99 22.27
CA SER A 27 1.75 32.95 21.16
C SER A 27 2.88 32.57 20.21
N GLU A 28 3.86 31.81 20.69
CA GLU A 28 4.88 31.20 19.85
C GLU A 28 5.29 29.82 20.37
N TYR A 29 5.47 28.89 19.44
CA TYR A 29 6.18 27.63 19.67
C TYR A 29 6.58 27.03 18.33
N GLY A 30 7.74 26.40 18.24
CA GLY A 30 8.22 25.86 16.97
C GLY A 30 9.36 24.88 17.12
N TYR A 31 9.47 23.97 16.15
CA TYR A 31 10.65 23.15 15.91
C TYR A 31 11.19 23.38 14.49
N GLN A 32 12.51 23.36 14.30
CA GLN A 32 13.14 23.68 13.01
C GLN A 32 13.20 22.47 12.08
N SER A 33 13.12 22.69 10.77
CA SER A 33 13.40 21.69 9.73
C SER A 33 14.07 22.31 8.51
N TYR A 34 14.73 21.48 7.71
CA TYR A 34 15.28 21.92 6.43
C TYR A 34 14.18 22.04 5.36
N PRO A 35 14.29 23.03 4.45
CA PRO A 35 13.45 23.08 3.26
C PRO A 35 13.82 21.96 2.29
N SER A 36 12.94 21.69 1.33
CA SER A 36 13.10 20.64 0.33
C SER A 36 14.37 20.82 -0.51
N ILE A 37 14.90 19.71 -1.05
CA ILE A 37 16.10 19.73 -1.92
C ILE A 37 15.89 20.63 -3.14
N GLU A 38 14.68 20.67 -3.67
CA GLU A 38 14.31 21.56 -4.77
C GLU A 38 14.52 23.04 -4.42
N THR A 39 14.02 23.47 -3.26
CA THR A 39 14.18 24.85 -2.77
C THR A 39 15.64 25.19 -2.49
N LEU A 40 16.42 24.23 -1.98
CA LEU A 40 17.87 24.42 -1.82
C LEU A 40 18.56 24.58 -3.18
N LEU A 41 18.18 23.81 -4.21
CA LEU A 41 18.75 23.92 -5.55
C LEU A 41 18.48 25.27 -6.25
N GLU A 42 17.53 26.08 -5.75
CA GLU A 42 17.33 27.46 -6.23
C GLU A 42 18.44 28.41 -5.76
N SER A 43 19.06 28.13 -4.61
CA SER A 43 20.04 29.00 -3.95
C SER A 43 21.45 28.43 -3.88
N PHE A 44 21.62 27.13 -4.11
CA PHE A 44 22.89 26.41 -3.99
C PHE A 44 23.22 25.61 -5.25
N ASP A 45 24.50 25.58 -5.61
CA ASP A 45 25.00 24.59 -6.56
C ASP A 45 24.86 23.18 -5.96
N GLU A 46 24.48 22.21 -6.77
CA GLU A 46 24.30 20.80 -6.37
C GLU A 46 25.54 20.20 -5.68
N LYS A 47 26.74 20.66 -6.04
CA LYS A 47 28.01 20.23 -5.42
C LYS A 47 28.11 20.58 -3.91
N HIS A 48 27.35 21.58 -3.45
CA HIS A 48 27.28 21.97 -2.05
C HIS A 48 26.15 21.25 -1.29
N LEU A 49 25.28 20.51 -1.97
CA LEU A 49 24.15 19.79 -1.37
C LEU A 49 24.54 18.34 -1.04
N THR A 50 25.40 18.19 -0.04
CA THR A 50 25.86 16.88 0.44
C THR A 50 25.76 16.77 1.95
N TYR A 51 25.81 15.54 2.46
CA TYR A 51 25.94 15.24 3.88
C TYR A 51 27.25 14.47 4.15
N PRO A 52 28.09 14.85 5.14
CA PRO A 52 27.91 15.92 6.13
C PRO A 52 27.71 17.31 5.53
N LEU A 53 26.99 18.16 6.25
CA LEU A 53 26.61 19.50 5.78
C LEU A 53 27.86 20.32 5.43
N THR A 54 27.82 21.00 4.28
CA THR A 54 28.93 21.86 3.85
C THR A 54 28.89 23.21 4.58
N PRO A 55 30.01 23.95 4.61
CA PRO A 55 30.04 25.29 5.18
C PRO A 55 29.00 26.23 4.57
N GLU A 56 28.68 26.09 3.28
CA GLU A 56 27.68 26.91 2.60
C GLU A 56 26.26 26.65 3.15
N LEU A 57 25.91 25.39 3.38
CA LEU A 57 24.63 25.02 4.01
C LEU A 57 24.59 25.47 5.47
N GLN A 58 25.66 25.23 6.23
CA GLN A 58 25.77 25.67 7.62
C GLN A 58 25.71 27.19 7.76
N TRP A 59 26.16 27.95 6.76
CA TRP A 59 26.07 29.40 6.78
C TRP A 59 24.63 29.91 6.74
N HIS A 60 23.71 29.13 6.16
CA HIS A 60 22.28 29.46 6.15
C HIS A 60 21.55 29.00 7.43
N GLN A 61 22.23 28.28 8.32
CA GLN A 61 21.72 27.96 9.66
C GLN A 61 21.96 29.13 10.63
N HIS A 62 20.94 29.98 10.77
CA HIS A 62 21.04 31.22 11.56
C HIS A 62 20.64 31.09 13.03
N LYS A 63 20.14 29.93 13.47
CA LYS A 63 19.85 29.68 14.90
C LYS A 63 21.13 29.39 15.69
N GLY A 64 22.13 28.82 15.02
CA GLY A 64 23.45 28.47 15.56
C GLY A 64 23.99 27.19 14.92
N THR A 65 25.31 27.08 14.76
CA THR A 65 25.95 25.96 14.04
C THR A 65 25.76 24.58 14.72
N TYR A 66 25.44 24.56 16.00
CA TYR A 66 25.16 23.34 16.77
C TYR A 66 23.74 22.80 16.55
N GLU A 67 22.85 23.59 15.95
CA GLU A 67 21.45 23.20 15.79
C GLU A 67 21.29 22.02 14.83
N ASP A 68 22.09 21.99 13.77
CA ASP A 68 22.09 20.88 12.82
C ASP A 68 22.47 19.56 13.51
N ASP A 69 23.40 19.61 14.47
CA ASP A 69 23.78 18.47 15.31
C ASP A 69 22.63 18.04 16.22
N ILE A 70 21.87 19.00 16.77
CA ILE A 70 20.68 18.71 17.58
C ILE A 70 19.62 18.02 16.72
N ILE A 71 19.30 18.54 15.53
CA ILE A 71 18.34 17.93 14.61
C ILE A 71 18.79 16.52 14.26
N ASN A 72 20.06 16.32 13.90
CA ASN A 72 20.62 15.01 13.59
C ASN A 72 20.56 14.03 14.77
N TYR A 73 20.85 14.50 15.98
CA TYR A 73 20.72 13.72 17.20
C TYR A 73 19.25 13.32 17.47
N ARG A 74 18.31 14.23 17.27
CA ARG A 74 16.88 13.97 17.46
C ARG A 74 16.33 13.00 16.42
N ILE A 75 16.77 13.12 15.17
CA ILE A 75 16.49 12.13 14.14
C ILE A 75 16.95 10.75 14.62
N GLY A 76 18.20 10.61 15.08
CA GLY A 76 18.72 9.34 15.60
C GLY A 76 18.03 8.81 16.87
N TYR A 77 17.39 9.69 17.65
CA TYR A 77 16.64 9.29 18.84
C TYR A 77 15.24 8.73 18.50
N TYR A 78 14.57 9.30 17.51
CA TYR A 78 13.19 8.93 17.16
C TYR A 78 13.07 8.03 15.91
N MET A 79 14.09 8.04 15.06
CA MET A 79 14.10 7.39 13.75
C MET A 79 15.48 6.80 13.50
N LYS A 80 15.59 5.91 12.51
CA LYS A 80 16.90 5.41 12.09
C LYS A 80 17.62 6.52 11.32
N GLN A 81 18.92 6.68 11.57
CA GLN A 81 19.71 7.66 10.83
C GLN A 81 19.91 7.24 9.36
N PRO A 82 19.92 8.21 8.43
CA PRO A 82 20.23 7.96 7.03
C PRO A 82 21.59 7.27 6.83
N SER A 83 21.60 6.21 6.02
CA SER A 83 22.79 5.40 5.73
C SER A 83 23.43 5.69 4.36
N SER A 84 22.70 6.38 3.48
CA SER A 84 23.09 6.79 2.12
C SER A 84 24.33 7.70 2.10
N GLY A 85 24.91 7.99 0.93
CA GLY A 85 26.01 8.95 0.76
C GLY A 85 25.61 10.17 -0.10
N GLY A 86 26.35 11.27 -0.02
CA GLY A 86 26.17 12.43 -0.92
C GLY A 86 24.83 13.17 -0.76
N ILE A 87 24.24 13.59 -1.88
CA ILE A 87 22.95 14.29 -1.93
C ILE A 87 21.79 13.41 -1.49
N ASP A 88 21.88 12.09 -1.68
CA ASP A 88 20.85 11.15 -1.23
C ASP A 88 20.75 11.14 0.30
N ARG A 89 21.90 11.16 0.99
CA ARG A 89 21.95 11.29 2.45
C ARG A 89 21.38 12.61 2.93
N LEU A 90 21.64 13.70 2.21
CA LEU A 90 21.04 15.00 2.52
C LEU A 90 19.52 14.96 2.31
N SER A 91 19.03 14.35 1.23
CA SER A 91 17.60 14.16 0.97
C SER A 91 16.91 13.37 2.07
N ASP A 92 17.54 12.31 2.58
CA ASP A 92 17.04 11.53 3.71
C ASP A 92 17.04 12.32 5.02
N PHE A 93 18.07 13.15 5.26
CA PHE A 93 18.13 14.06 6.39
C PHE A 93 17.04 15.13 6.33
N VAL A 94 16.83 15.76 5.17
CA VAL A 94 15.76 16.74 4.95
C VAL A 94 14.40 16.12 5.22
N TYR A 95 14.10 14.95 4.63
CA TYR A 95 12.87 14.21 4.90
C TYR A 95 12.69 13.97 6.41
N SER A 96 13.72 13.45 7.07
CA SER A 96 13.63 13.08 8.49
C SER A 96 13.42 14.31 9.38
N SER A 97 14.05 15.44 9.04
CA SER A 97 13.87 16.71 9.75
C SER A 97 12.44 17.25 9.61
N GLN A 98 11.83 17.14 8.42
CA GLN A 98 10.45 17.59 8.20
C GLN A 98 9.42 16.69 8.89
N ILE A 99 9.63 15.37 8.91
CA ILE A 99 8.78 14.45 9.70
C ILE A 99 8.90 14.74 11.19
N LEU A 100 10.13 14.93 11.68
CA LEU A 100 10.38 15.23 13.09
C LEU A 100 9.68 16.54 13.50
N GLN A 101 9.78 17.57 12.66
CA GLN A 101 9.06 18.83 12.85
C GLN A 101 7.56 18.60 12.86
N ALA A 102 6.99 17.97 11.82
CA ALA A 102 5.55 17.75 11.71
C ALA A 102 4.97 17.00 12.93
N MET A 103 5.64 15.95 13.38
CA MET A 103 5.22 15.17 14.55
C MET A 103 5.35 15.92 15.87
N THR A 104 6.43 16.70 16.03
CA THR A 104 6.63 17.55 17.21
C THR A 104 5.53 18.61 17.29
N MET A 105 5.29 19.32 16.19
CA MET A 105 4.26 20.36 16.11
C MET A 105 2.87 19.78 16.32
N LYS A 106 2.54 18.64 15.71
CA LYS A 106 1.29 17.90 15.99
C LYS A 106 1.16 17.65 17.49
N THR A 107 2.17 17.05 18.12
CA THR A 107 2.11 16.71 19.56
C THR A 107 1.88 17.94 20.43
N TRP A 108 2.58 19.04 20.15
CA TRP A 108 2.49 20.28 20.93
C TRP A 108 1.17 20.99 20.71
N THR A 109 0.73 21.17 19.46
CA THR A 109 -0.54 21.84 19.14
C THR A 109 -1.71 21.05 19.69
N GLU A 110 -1.71 19.72 19.53
CA GLU A 110 -2.76 18.88 20.09
C GLU A 110 -2.81 18.98 21.63
N PHE A 111 -1.66 19.02 22.31
CA PHE A 111 -1.60 19.24 23.75
C PHE A 111 -2.22 20.59 24.16
N TYR A 112 -1.88 21.68 23.46
CA TYR A 112 -2.48 22.98 23.75
C TYR A 112 -4.00 22.98 23.50
N ARG A 113 -4.47 22.31 22.45
CA ARG A 113 -5.91 22.16 22.18
C ARG A 113 -6.61 21.32 23.26
N ARG A 114 -6.00 20.23 23.73
CA ARG A 114 -6.51 19.40 24.84
C ARG A 114 -6.61 20.18 26.15
N ASN A 115 -5.71 21.13 26.37
CA ASN A 115 -5.70 21.98 27.57
C ASN A 115 -6.70 23.15 27.54
N ARG A 116 -7.68 23.16 26.62
CA ARG A 116 -8.80 24.13 26.66
C ARG A 116 -9.62 24.02 27.95
N ALA A 117 -9.77 22.82 28.49
CA ALA A 117 -10.39 22.63 29.81
C ALA A 117 -9.38 22.90 30.94
N ILE A 118 -9.88 23.29 32.11
CA ILE A 118 -9.07 23.32 33.33
C ILE A 118 -8.95 21.89 33.84
N ASP A 119 -7.73 21.42 34.04
CA ASP A 119 -7.48 20.17 34.75
C ASP A 119 -7.88 20.34 36.23
N PRO A 120 -8.89 19.62 36.72
CA PRO A 120 -9.35 19.74 38.10
C PRO A 120 -8.31 19.28 39.13
N LYS A 121 -7.32 18.46 38.74
CA LYS A 121 -6.27 17.97 39.64
C LYS A 121 -5.16 19.00 39.83
N THR A 122 -4.75 19.68 38.76
CA THR A 122 -3.60 20.60 38.81
C THR A 122 -4.00 22.08 38.85
N GLY A 123 -5.26 22.41 38.54
CA GLY A 123 -5.73 23.79 38.40
C GLY A 123 -5.13 24.54 37.21
N LYS A 124 -4.39 23.83 36.35
CA LYS A 124 -3.75 24.36 35.13
C LYS A 124 -4.61 24.01 33.91
N GLY A 125 -4.38 24.70 32.78
CA GLY A 125 -5.19 24.57 31.56
C GLY A 125 -5.88 25.88 31.19
N ASN A 126 -7.05 25.79 30.56
CA ASN A 126 -7.70 26.94 29.90
C ASN A 126 -6.77 27.61 28.87
N THR A 127 -6.11 26.80 28.05
CA THR A 127 -5.31 27.25 26.91
C THR A 127 -6.26 27.62 25.78
N MET A 128 -6.37 28.92 25.50
CA MET A 128 -7.32 29.49 24.54
C MET A 128 -6.70 29.88 23.20
N GLY A 129 -5.42 29.60 22.99
CA GLY A 129 -4.77 29.78 21.71
C GLY A 129 -3.40 29.14 21.63
N ALA A 130 -3.03 28.78 20.39
CA ALA A 130 -1.78 28.14 20.04
C ALA A 130 -1.36 28.61 18.65
N LEU A 131 -0.48 29.61 18.60
CA LEU A 131 0.12 30.12 17.37
C LEU A 131 1.53 29.56 17.24
N TYR A 132 1.74 28.74 16.21
CA TYR A 132 3.07 28.18 15.97
C TYR A 132 3.97 29.19 15.26
N TRP A 133 5.24 29.20 15.65
CA TRP A 133 6.31 29.84 14.93
C TRP A 133 6.91 28.81 13.96
N GLN A 134 6.95 29.03 12.64
CA GLN A 134 6.45 30.17 11.87
C GLN A 134 5.67 29.71 10.63
N LEU A 135 4.91 30.60 9.99
CA LEU A 135 4.13 30.24 8.81
C LEU A 135 5.01 30.02 7.58
N ASN A 136 5.76 31.06 7.17
CA ASN A 136 6.48 31.11 5.91
C ASN A 136 7.96 31.46 6.07
N ASP A 137 8.75 31.11 5.05
CA ASP A 137 10.14 31.53 4.90
C ASP A 137 10.28 32.81 4.07
N ILE A 138 11.40 33.52 4.30
CA ILE A 138 11.80 34.70 3.52
C ILE A 138 12.84 34.35 2.43
N TRP A 139 13.59 33.26 2.60
CA TRP A 139 14.66 32.78 1.72
C TRP A 139 14.97 31.30 2.01
N ALA A 140 15.81 30.65 1.20
CA ALA A 140 16.16 29.23 1.35
C ALA A 140 17.10 28.98 2.56
N ALA A 141 16.52 28.63 3.71
CA ALA A 141 17.27 28.32 4.92
C ALA A 141 16.51 27.29 5.79
N PRO A 142 17.20 26.55 6.67
CA PRO A 142 16.53 25.79 7.72
C PRO A 142 15.83 26.75 8.69
N THR A 143 14.53 26.54 8.90
CA THR A 143 13.68 27.42 9.73
C THR A 143 12.53 26.64 10.36
N TRP A 144 11.74 27.32 11.18
CA TRP A 144 10.50 26.79 11.74
C TRP A 144 9.31 26.84 10.77
N ALA A 145 9.51 27.30 9.54
CA ALA A 145 8.41 27.56 8.63
C ALA A 145 7.70 26.27 8.22
N SER A 146 6.37 26.34 8.07
CA SER A 146 5.57 25.32 7.41
C SER A 146 5.53 25.48 5.89
N ILE A 147 5.73 26.70 5.39
CA ILE A 147 5.74 27.05 3.96
C ILE A 147 7.13 27.59 3.60
N GLU A 148 7.77 27.00 2.60
CA GLU A 148 9.07 27.41 2.08
C GLU A 148 8.97 28.74 1.31
N HIS A 149 10.09 29.42 1.06
CA HIS A 149 10.06 30.80 0.53
C HIS A 149 9.47 30.90 -0.89
N ASN A 150 9.50 29.80 -1.64
CA ASN A 150 8.91 29.68 -2.97
C ASN A 150 7.42 29.27 -2.93
N GLY A 151 6.81 29.17 -1.74
CA GLY A 151 5.40 28.79 -1.57
C GLY A 151 5.15 27.28 -1.44
N LYS A 152 6.20 26.46 -1.54
CA LYS A 152 6.09 25.00 -1.38
C LYS A 152 5.78 24.63 0.06
N TRP A 153 4.90 23.65 0.25
CA TRP A 153 4.54 23.17 1.59
C TRP A 153 5.59 22.19 2.11
N LYS A 154 6.07 22.43 3.33
CA LYS A 154 6.72 21.37 4.12
C LYS A 154 5.66 20.39 4.62
N VAL A 155 6.08 19.21 5.05
CA VAL A 155 5.17 18.20 5.65
C VAL A 155 4.36 18.77 6.81
N LEU A 156 4.95 19.70 7.59
CA LEU A 156 4.26 20.41 8.66
C LEU A 156 2.95 21.07 8.21
N HIS A 157 2.90 21.67 7.02
CA HIS A 157 1.70 22.39 6.58
C HIS A 157 0.52 21.45 6.33
N SER A 158 0.78 20.27 5.75
CA SER A 158 -0.23 19.21 5.61
C SER A 158 -0.74 18.74 6.98
N TYR A 159 0.15 18.59 7.97
CA TYR A 159 -0.25 18.24 9.33
C TYR A 159 -1.07 19.36 10.00
N ALA A 160 -0.76 20.62 9.73
CA ALA A 160 -1.47 21.77 10.30
C ALA A 160 -2.95 21.79 9.90
N ILE A 161 -3.28 21.39 8.66
CA ILE A 161 -4.68 21.24 8.21
C ILE A 161 -5.44 20.27 9.13
N HIS A 162 -4.80 19.16 9.53
CA HIS A 162 -5.42 18.14 10.37
C HIS A 162 -5.50 18.54 11.85
N PHE A 163 -4.39 18.96 12.45
CA PHE A 163 -4.39 19.29 13.88
C PHE A 163 -5.04 20.64 14.19
N LEU A 164 -5.38 21.46 13.19
CA LEU A 164 -6.23 22.65 13.32
C LEU A 164 -7.68 22.41 12.87
N ALA A 165 -8.05 21.19 12.46
CA ALA A 165 -9.41 20.87 12.06
C ALA A 165 -10.40 21.18 13.19
N ASN A 166 -11.60 21.63 12.82
CA ASN A 166 -12.65 22.04 13.75
C ASN A 166 -12.98 20.94 14.78
N HIS A 167 -12.98 19.68 14.33
CA HIS A 167 -13.12 18.50 15.17
C HIS A 167 -11.84 17.68 15.09
N LEU A 168 -11.32 17.27 16.24
CA LEU A 168 -10.08 16.51 16.33
C LEU A 168 -10.18 15.48 17.45
N VAL A 169 -9.87 14.23 17.11
CA VAL A 169 -9.63 13.17 18.10
C VAL A 169 -8.12 13.12 18.36
N SER A 170 -7.72 13.38 19.60
CA SER A 170 -6.31 13.43 19.99
C SER A 170 -5.99 12.38 21.07
N PRO A 171 -5.39 11.25 20.67
CA PRO A 171 -4.90 10.25 21.62
C PRO A 171 -3.57 10.68 22.26
N TYR A 172 -3.40 10.39 23.55
CA TYR A 172 -2.15 10.60 24.29
C TYR A 172 -1.99 9.60 25.44
N GLU A 173 -0.75 9.26 25.78
CA GLU A 173 -0.44 8.44 26.96
C GLU A 173 -0.41 9.32 28.22
N ASP A 174 -1.25 9.06 29.23
CA ASP A 174 -1.24 9.82 30.48
C ASP A 174 -0.08 9.37 31.40
N ARG A 175 0.19 10.09 32.51
CA ARG A 175 1.30 9.80 33.43
C ARG A 175 1.21 8.43 34.11
N ASP A 176 0.01 7.87 34.18
CA ASP A 176 -0.25 6.50 34.65
C ASP A 176 -0.04 5.44 33.55
N LYS A 177 0.41 5.87 32.38
CA LYS A 177 0.63 5.10 31.16
C LYS A 177 -0.65 4.51 30.54
N SER A 178 -1.81 5.06 30.90
CA SER A 178 -3.06 4.78 30.20
C SER A 178 -3.13 5.56 28.89
N LEU A 179 -3.62 4.93 27.82
CA LEU A 179 -3.97 5.64 26.60
C LEU A 179 -5.29 6.39 26.82
N LYS A 180 -5.27 7.70 26.67
CA LYS A 180 -6.46 8.55 26.75
C LYS A 180 -6.76 9.15 25.38
N ILE A 181 -8.04 9.25 25.07
CA ILE A 181 -8.53 9.86 23.85
C ILE A 181 -9.34 11.09 24.24
N CYS A 182 -8.93 12.26 23.74
CA CYS A 182 -9.67 13.50 23.93
C CYS A 182 -10.37 13.86 22.62
N ASP A 183 -11.70 13.93 22.64
CA ASP A 183 -12.48 14.51 21.56
C ASP A 183 -12.56 16.02 21.76
N LEU A 184 -12.17 16.78 20.74
CA LEU A 184 -12.13 18.23 20.74
C LEU A 184 -13.17 18.76 19.75
N PRO A 185 -14.46 18.79 20.13
CA PRO A 185 -15.48 19.36 19.28
C PRO A 185 -15.26 20.87 19.12
N SER A 186 -15.64 21.39 17.95
CA SER A 186 -15.92 22.82 17.82
C SER A 186 -17.17 23.17 18.64
N GLU A 187 -17.43 24.46 18.87
CA GLU A 187 -18.57 24.99 19.65
C GLU A 187 -19.97 24.59 19.14
N LEU A 188 -20.09 23.63 18.21
CA LEU A 188 -21.34 23.08 17.74
C LEU A 188 -22.03 22.25 18.83
N SER A 189 -23.25 22.66 19.16
CA SER A 189 -24.12 22.19 20.25
C SER A 189 -24.60 20.74 20.17
N ASP A 190 -24.13 19.97 19.19
CA ASP A 190 -24.72 18.67 18.85
C ASP A 190 -23.79 17.54 19.30
N SER A 191 -24.31 16.65 20.15
CA SER A 191 -23.62 15.45 20.60
C SER A 191 -23.26 14.55 19.40
N PHE A 192 -21.98 14.19 19.26
CA PHE A 192 -21.47 13.27 18.24
C PHE A 192 -20.99 11.95 18.89
N SER A 193 -21.09 10.84 18.16
CA SER A 193 -20.63 9.51 18.57
C SER A 193 -19.70 8.96 17.49
N ALA A 194 -18.49 8.52 17.87
CA ALA A 194 -17.53 7.90 16.98
C ALA A 194 -16.87 6.66 17.60
N ASP A 195 -16.64 5.65 16.76
CA ASP A 195 -15.89 4.43 17.09
C ASP A 195 -14.38 4.68 16.90
N VAL A 196 -13.56 4.33 17.89
CA VAL A 196 -12.09 4.52 17.83
C VAL A 196 -11.41 3.16 17.70
N PHE A 197 -10.67 2.97 16.60
CA PHE A 197 -9.89 1.75 16.31
C PHE A 197 -8.38 2.03 16.42
N TYR A 198 -7.61 1.12 17.02
CA TYR A 198 -6.15 1.22 17.15
C TYR A 198 -5.48 -0.05 16.60
N SER A 199 -4.64 0.09 15.58
CA SER A 199 -3.73 -0.96 15.11
C SER A 199 -2.32 -0.40 15.00
N THR A 200 -1.36 -1.02 15.69
CA THR A 200 0.06 -0.67 15.56
C THR A 200 0.81 -1.84 14.94
N PRO A 201 1.34 -1.65 13.74
CA PRO A 201 2.26 -2.58 13.16
C PRO A 201 3.65 -2.35 13.73
N ILE A 202 4.21 -3.41 14.28
CA ILE A 202 5.57 -3.38 14.79
C ILE A 202 6.49 -3.70 13.61
N SER A 203 7.27 -2.71 13.16
CA SER A 203 8.28 -2.85 12.10
C SER A 203 9.31 -3.96 12.39
N ASP A 204 9.53 -4.30 13.67
CA ASP A 204 10.41 -5.39 14.09
C ASP A 204 9.89 -6.81 13.77
N LEU A 205 8.65 -6.98 13.30
CA LEU A 205 8.13 -8.29 12.87
C LEU A 205 8.61 -8.69 11.45
N LEU A 206 9.25 -7.76 10.72
CA LEU A 206 9.76 -7.96 9.35
C LEU A 206 11.11 -8.72 9.30
N SER A 207 11.32 -9.71 10.17
CA SER A 207 12.38 -10.71 10.00
C SER A 207 12.20 -11.85 10.99
N ALA A 208 11.43 -12.90 10.69
CA ALA A 208 11.40 -14.06 11.60
C ALA A 208 12.83 -14.58 11.84
N ALA A 209 13.19 -14.93 13.08
CA ALA A 209 14.56 -15.33 13.39
C ALA A 209 14.81 -16.81 13.04
N LYS A 210 13.77 -17.65 13.10
CA LYS A 210 13.85 -19.10 12.89
C LYS A 210 12.57 -19.67 12.26
N CYS A 211 12.73 -20.68 11.40
CA CYS A 211 11.66 -21.53 10.89
C CYS A 211 12.04 -23.00 11.06
N GLN A 212 11.09 -23.83 11.48
CA GLN A 212 11.29 -25.26 11.70
C GLN A 212 10.13 -26.11 11.18
N ASP A 213 10.42 -27.31 10.71
CA ASP A 213 9.44 -28.33 10.33
C ASP A 213 8.77 -28.96 11.56
N ARG A 214 7.68 -29.70 11.34
CA ARG A 214 6.92 -30.35 12.42
C ARG A 214 7.76 -31.33 13.25
N SER A 215 8.74 -31.98 12.63
CA SER A 215 9.59 -32.97 13.29
C SER A 215 10.87 -32.39 13.90
N GLU A 216 11.06 -31.06 13.80
CA GLU A 216 12.27 -30.35 14.21
C GLU A 216 13.57 -30.83 13.54
N SER A 217 13.45 -31.58 12.44
CA SER A 217 14.57 -32.13 11.67
C SER A 217 15.27 -31.08 10.79
N ILE A 218 14.55 -30.04 10.38
CA ILE A 218 15.01 -28.95 9.54
C ILE A 218 14.79 -27.65 10.31
N LYS A 219 15.88 -26.98 10.69
CA LYS A 219 15.86 -25.66 11.35
C LYS A 219 16.67 -24.67 10.53
N VAL A 220 16.01 -23.66 10.00
CA VAL A 220 16.62 -22.66 9.11
C VAL A 220 16.33 -21.24 9.56
N GLY A 221 17.19 -20.30 9.20
CA GLY A 221 16.92 -18.87 9.38
C GLY A 221 15.81 -18.43 8.43
N ALA A 222 14.87 -17.64 8.94
CA ALA A 222 13.73 -17.15 8.17
C ALA A 222 13.91 -15.67 7.78
N LYS A 223 13.20 -15.23 6.75
CA LYS A 223 13.05 -13.80 6.45
C LYS A 223 11.58 -13.50 6.19
N VAL A 224 11.06 -12.48 6.87
CA VAL A 224 9.66 -12.02 6.73
C VAL A 224 9.69 -10.56 6.27
N PRO A 225 8.90 -10.13 5.28
CA PRO A 225 8.06 -10.95 4.44
C PRO A 225 8.91 -11.90 3.57
N GLY A 226 8.44 -13.14 3.40
CA GLY A 226 9.14 -14.17 2.65
C GLY A 226 8.37 -15.48 2.56
N SER A 227 8.95 -16.48 1.89
CA SER A 227 8.35 -17.81 1.71
C SER A 227 9.24 -18.91 2.28
N ILE A 228 8.64 -20.02 2.69
CA ILE A 228 9.37 -21.19 3.14
C ILE A 228 10.36 -21.69 2.08
N TYR A 229 9.96 -21.69 0.80
CA TYR A 229 10.82 -22.09 -0.31
C TYR A 229 12.05 -21.18 -0.45
N SER A 230 11.89 -19.87 -0.29
CA SER A 230 13.02 -18.93 -0.32
C SER A 230 13.96 -19.12 0.86
N ASP A 231 13.44 -19.44 2.04
CA ASP A 231 14.25 -19.66 3.24
C ASP A 231 15.01 -21.00 3.18
N LEU A 232 14.37 -22.06 2.68
CA LEU A 232 15.02 -23.35 2.43
C LEU A 232 16.07 -23.28 1.31
N ARG A 233 15.83 -22.48 0.25
CA ARG A 233 16.84 -22.21 -0.79
C ARG A 233 18.04 -21.46 -0.22
N ARG A 234 17.80 -20.43 0.60
CA ARG A 234 18.86 -19.65 1.26
C ARG A 234 19.71 -20.52 2.20
N ALA A 235 19.06 -21.45 2.89
CA ALA A 235 19.72 -22.45 3.74
C ALA A 235 20.31 -23.64 2.97
N GLN A 236 20.29 -23.62 1.63
CA GLN A 236 20.80 -24.67 0.75
C GLN A 236 20.16 -26.06 0.97
N VAL A 237 18.95 -26.11 1.54
CA VAL A 237 18.14 -27.32 1.65
C VAL A 237 17.54 -27.68 0.28
N LEU A 238 17.11 -26.66 -0.49
CA LEU A 238 16.76 -26.82 -1.90
C LEU A 238 18.00 -26.57 -2.76
N LYS A 239 18.44 -27.59 -3.50
CA LYS A 239 19.72 -27.58 -4.24
C LYS A 239 19.65 -26.94 -5.63
N GLN A 240 18.45 -26.74 -6.16
CA GLN A 240 18.21 -26.23 -7.52
C GLN A 240 17.05 -25.23 -7.51
N ASP A 241 16.91 -24.45 -8.58
CA ASP A 241 15.80 -23.51 -8.71
C ASP A 241 14.46 -24.26 -8.77
N LEU A 242 13.46 -23.74 -8.04
CA LEU A 242 12.12 -24.31 -7.96
C LEU A 242 11.45 -24.34 -9.34
N LEU A 243 11.72 -23.33 -10.17
CA LEU A 243 11.12 -23.17 -11.49
C LEU A 243 11.85 -23.94 -12.60
N TYR A 244 12.93 -24.65 -12.27
CA TYR A 244 13.70 -25.42 -13.23
C TYR A 244 13.16 -26.84 -13.39
N GLU A 245 12.88 -27.23 -14.63
CA GLU A 245 12.38 -28.56 -15.02
C GLU A 245 11.19 -29.10 -14.20
N LYS A 246 11.41 -30.13 -13.38
CA LYS A 246 10.38 -30.85 -12.59
C LYS A 246 10.52 -30.57 -11.09
N ASN A 247 11.21 -29.50 -10.72
CA ASN A 247 11.49 -29.19 -9.32
C ASN A 247 10.25 -28.75 -8.53
N ASP A 248 9.21 -28.27 -9.21
CA ASP A 248 7.87 -28.07 -8.64
C ASP A 248 7.29 -29.39 -8.07
N VAL A 249 7.53 -30.52 -8.75
CA VAL A 249 7.13 -31.85 -8.30
C VAL A 249 8.07 -32.37 -7.21
N ASN A 250 9.39 -32.21 -7.40
CA ASN A 250 10.40 -32.73 -6.48
C ASN A 250 10.35 -32.06 -5.09
N TYR A 251 9.98 -30.78 -5.03
CA TYR A 251 9.91 -30.00 -3.79
C TYR A 251 8.51 -29.87 -3.20
N ARG A 252 7.53 -30.59 -3.74
CA ARG A 252 6.12 -30.53 -3.28
C ARG A 252 5.93 -30.95 -1.82
N TRP A 253 6.84 -31.76 -1.29
CA TRP A 253 6.84 -32.16 0.13
C TRP A 253 6.88 -30.97 1.08
N VAL A 254 7.49 -29.85 0.69
CA VAL A 254 7.56 -28.63 1.50
C VAL A 254 6.16 -28.10 1.79
N ALA A 255 5.22 -28.20 0.84
CA ALA A 255 3.83 -27.78 1.02
C ALA A 255 2.99 -28.75 1.86
N TYR A 256 3.45 -29.99 2.03
CA TYR A 256 2.74 -31.02 2.82
C TYR A 256 3.17 -31.07 4.28
N ASP A 257 4.18 -30.29 4.67
CA ASP A 257 4.66 -30.19 6.05
C ASP A 257 4.14 -28.93 6.75
N ASN A 258 4.09 -28.97 8.09
CA ASN A 258 3.76 -27.83 8.91
C ASN A 258 5.02 -27.09 9.33
N TRP A 259 5.09 -25.80 9.02
CA TRP A 259 6.24 -24.96 9.33
C TRP A 259 5.91 -23.97 10.45
N THR A 260 6.74 -23.95 11.49
CA THR A 260 6.61 -23.03 12.62
C THR A 260 7.64 -21.92 12.50
N TYR A 261 7.20 -20.66 12.54
CA TYR A 261 8.06 -19.48 12.56
C TYR A 261 8.12 -18.91 13.98
N GLU A 262 9.32 -18.61 14.49
CA GLU A 262 9.53 -18.10 15.86
C GLU A 262 10.46 -16.88 15.90
N ARG A 263 10.15 -15.91 16.77
CA ARG A 263 11.03 -14.77 17.09
C ARG A 263 10.79 -14.25 18.52
N THR A 264 11.86 -13.81 19.16
CA THR A 264 11.83 -13.00 20.39
C THR A 264 12.11 -11.54 20.01
N PHE A 265 11.32 -10.61 20.54
CA PHE A 265 11.49 -9.17 20.35
C PHE A 265 11.29 -8.44 21.67
N THR A 266 11.87 -7.24 21.78
CA THR A 266 11.72 -6.37 22.94
C THR A 266 10.63 -5.34 22.61
N ALA A 267 9.45 -5.48 23.20
CA ALA A 267 8.38 -4.50 22.99
C ALA A 267 8.76 -3.16 23.65
N LEU A 268 8.57 -2.04 22.93
CA LEU A 268 8.58 -0.71 23.54
C LEU A 268 7.50 -0.68 24.63
N PHE A 269 7.81 -0.11 25.80
CA PHE A 269 6.99 -0.20 27.02
C PHE A 269 5.52 0.25 26.83
N CYS A 270 5.24 1.07 25.81
CA CYS A 270 3.91 1.55 25.42
C CYS A 270 2.95 0.45 24.92
N VAL A 271 3.46 -0.69 24.41
CA VAL A 271 2.65 -1.84 23.94
C VAL A 271 2.26 -2.78 25.10
N MET A 272 2.92 -2.66 26.26
CA MET A 272 2.71 -3.60 27.38
C MET A 272 1.64 -3.16 28.39
N LEU A 273 1.02 -1.98 28.23
CA LEU A 273 0.14 -1.38 29.27
C LEU A 273 -1.32 -1.20 28.88
N THR A 274 -1.65 -1.36 27.60
CA THR A 274 -3.02 -1.75 27.21
C THR A 274 -3.17 -3.25 27.44
N GLY A 275 -4.36 -3.72 27.80
CA GLY A 275 -4.63 -5.11 28.16
C GLY A 275 -3.99 -6.13 27.19
N LYS A 276 -3.52 -7.23 27.79
CA LYS A 276 -2.80 -8.39 27.22
C LYS A 276 -2.79 -8.57 25.70
N LEU A 277 -1.59 -8.87 25.21
CA LEU A 277 -1.20 -9.25 23.85
C LEU A 277 -2.06 -10.35 23.21
N ALA A 278 -2.66 -10.06 22.05
CA ALA A 278 -3.08 -11.06 21.08
C ALA A 278 -2.24 -10.90 19.80
N ALA A 279 -1.67 -12.00 19.32
CA ALA A 279 -0.95 -12.03 18.04
C ALA A 279 -1.96 -12.19 16.91
N GLU A 280 -1.96 -11.26 15.94
CA GLU A 280 -2.85 -11.36 14.80
C GLU A 280 -2.41 -12.51 13.89
N LYS A 281 -3.17 -13.61 13.92
CA LYS A 281 -2.89 -14.83 13.16
C LYS A 281 -3.50 -14.68 11.76
N TYR A 282 -2.80 -14.00 10.85
CA TYR A 282 -3.15 -14.02 9.44
C TYR A 282 -2.89 -15.41 8.85
N GLY A 283 -3.92 -16.26 8.90
CA GLY A 283 -4.19 -17.32 7.93
C GLY A 283 -3.06 -18.31 7.61
N LEU A 284 -2.83 -19.27 8.50
CA LEU A 284 -2.63 -20.67 8.10
C LEU A 284 -3.91 -21.41 8.50
N PHE A 285 -4.90 -21.44 7.60
CA PHE A 285 -5.97 -22.43 7.70
C PHE A 285 -5.43 -23.74 7.14
N SER A 286 -4.92 -24.60 8.03
CA SER A 286 -4.51 -25.97 7.69
C SER A 286 -5.68 -26.98 7.73
N ASP A 287 -6.93 -26.52 7.81
CA ASP A 287 -8.12 -27.37 7.66
C ASP A 287 -9.14 -26.76 6.68
N PHE A 288 -8.71 -26.48 5.45
CA PHE A 288 -9.64 -26.37 4.32
C PHE A 288 -9.81 -27.75 3.69
N ASN A 289 -10.71 -28.55 4.25
CA ASN A 289 -11.23 -29.74 3.59
C ASN A 289 -12.17 -29.28 2.47
N LEU A 290 -11.60 -28.87 1.34
CA LEU A 290 -12.32 -28.44 0.14
C LEU A 290 -12.88 -29.68 -0.58
N ASN A 291 -13.79 -30.38 0.10
CA ASN A 291 -14.52 -31.53 -0.43
C ASN A 291 -15.79 -31.09 -1.17
N ARG A 292 -15.67 -30.04 -2.00
CA ARG A 292 -16.67 -29.67 -3.01
C ARG A 292 -15.97 -29.08 -4.23
N ASN A 293 -15.93 -29.90 -5.28
CA ASN A 293 -15.46 -29.63 -6.63
C ASN A 293 -15.58 -28.17 -7.08
N ILE A 294 -14.48 -27.40 -7.00
CA ILE A 294 -14.25 -26.28 -7.91
C ILE A 294 -13.52 -26.89 -9.11
N ASN A 295 -14.26 -27.16 -10.18
CA ASN A 295 -13.68 -27.54 -11.47
C ASN A 295 -13.12 -26.27 -12.12
N MET A 296 -11.87 -25.90 -11.80
CA MET A 296 -11.08 -25.05 -12.68
C MET A 296 -10.39 -25.97 -13.69
N GLN A 297 -10.89 -25.97 -14.93
CA GLN A 297 -10.43 -26.86 -15.98
C GLN A 297 -9.15 -26.29 -16.62
N PHE A 298 -8.07 -26.24 -15.85
CA PHE A 298 -6.72 -26.06 -16.39
C PHE A 298 -6.21 -27.41 -16.88
N CYS A 299 -5.67 -27.49 -18.10
CA CYS A 299 -4.99 -28.70 -18.57
C CYS A 299 -3.71 -29.02 -17.79
N ARG A 300 -3.34 -28.21 -16.79
CA ARG A 300 -2.47 -28.52 -15.62
C ARG A 300 -2.69 -27.42 -14.58
N GLY A 301 -3.50 -27.68 -13.55
CA GLY A 301 -3.78 -26.71 -12.49
C GLY A 301 -2.52 -26.33 -11.69
N PRO A 302 -2.37 -25.07 -11.25
CA PRO A 302 -1.30 -24.69 -10.35
C PRO A 302 -1.51 -25.34 -8.98
N ALA A 303 -0.51 -26.06 -8.49
CA ALA A 303 -0.41 -26.34 -7.07
C ALA A 303 0.10 -25.07 -6.40
N PHE A 304 -0.74 -24.35 -5.67
CA PHE A 304 -0.29 -23.18 -4.93
C PHE A 304 0.78 -23.61 -3.92
N PRO A 305 2.04 -23.13 -4.04
CA PRO A 305 3.02 -23.36 -3.00
C PRO A 305 2.54 -22.65 -1.73
N THR A 306 2.62 -23.32 -0.59
CA THR A 306 2.37 -22.73 0.73
C THR A 306 3.18 -21.45 0.86
N GLN A 307 2.49 -20.31 0.83
CA GLN A 307 3.10 -19.01 0.99
C GLN A 307 3.54 -18.88 2.46
N GLY A 308 4.78 -18.45 2.70
CA GLY A 308 5.23 -18.12 4.06
C GLY A 308 4.51 -16.89 4.60
N ILE A 309 5.01 -16.29 5.67
CA ILE A 309 4.47 -15.03 6.17
C ILE A 309 4.85 -13.92 5.17
N TRP A 310 3.92 -13.56 4.29
CA TRP A 310 4.11 -12.60 3.18
C TRP A 310 3.55 -11.20 3.48
N LYS A 311 2.75 -11.07 4.54
CA LYS A 311 2.29 -9.79 5.09
C LYS A 311 3.02 -9.49 6.41
N PRO A 312 3.20 -8.20 6.77
CA PRO A 312 3.60 -7.84 8.13
C PRO A 312 2.62 -8.44 9.15
N ILE A 313 3.14 -8.92 10.29
CA ILE A 313 2.31 -9.33 11.42
C ILE A 313 2.17 -8.11 12.34
N GLY A 314 0.96 -7.85 12.82
CA GLY A 314 0.65 -6.79 13.79
C GLY A 314 0.48 -7.34 15.20
N ILE A 315 0.62 -6.46 16.19
CA ILE A 315 0.14 -6.72 17.55
C ILE A 315 -1.02 -5.77 17.79
N GLU A 316 -2.15 -6.33 18.19
CA GLU A 316 -3.32 -5.55 18.55
C GLU A 316 -3.61 -5.71 20.04
N ALA A 317 -3.91 -4.59 20.68
CA ALA A 317 -4.30 -4.54 22.07
C ALA A 317 -5.69 -3.93 22.16
N PHE A 318 -6.55 -4.58 22.92
CA PHE A 318 -7.95 -4.23 23.06
C PHE A 318 -8.39 -4.41 24.51
N ASP A 319 -9.24 -3.50 24.98
CA ASP A 319 -9.87 -3.55 26.31
C ASP A 319 -11.29 -4.12 26.26
N SER A 320 -11.78 -4.45 25.05
CA SER A 320 -13.13 -4.94 24.75
C SER A 320 -13.07 -6.16 23.82
N ILE A 321 -14.20 -6.86 23.65
CA ILE A 321 -14.26 -8.04 22.78
C ILE A 321 -14.23 -7.60 21.32
N LEU A 322 -13.30 -8.15 20.55
CA LEU A 322 -13.21 -7.92 19.11
C LEU A 322 -13.92 -9.03 18.35
N ILE A 323 -14.72 -8.66 17.36
CA ILE A 323 -15.17 -9.59 16.32
C ILE A 323 -14.03 -9.71 15.31
N ARG A 324 -13.38 -10.87 15.28
CA ARG A 324 -12.24 -11.15 14.39
C ARG A 324 -12.67 -11.56 13.00
N ASP A 325 -13.71 -12.38 12.95
CA ASP A 325 -14.18 -12.92 11.70
C ASP A 325 -15.67 -13.21 11.79
N ILE A 326 -16.34 -13.13 10.65
CA ILE A 326 -17.73 -13.51 10.51
C ILE A 326 -17.78 -14.50 9.35
N THR A 327 -18.05 -15.75 9.69
CA THR A 327 -18.32 -16.76 8.67
C THR A 327 -19.81 -16.92 8.51
N ILE A 328 -20.23 -17.07 7.26
CA ILE A 328 -21.62 -17.33 6.91
C ILE A 328 -21.63 -18.66 6.16
N GLU A 329 -22.16 -19.69 6.81
CA GLU A 329 -22.43 -20.96 6.16
C GLU A 329 -23.87 -20.97 5.67
N THR A 330 -24.05 -21.28 4.39
CA THR A 330 -25.35 -21.34 3.73
C THR A 330 -25.79 -22.79 3.60
N ILE A 331 -26.85 -23.17 4.31
CA ILE A 331 -27.44 -24.50 4.22
C ILE A 331 -28.79 -24.35 3.51
N PRO A 332 -28.99 -24.97 2.34
CA PRO A 332 -30.31 -24.97 1.71
C PRO A 332 -31.29 -25.68 2.64
N ASP A 333 -32.46 -25.08 2.86
CA ASP A 333 -33.47 -25.70 3.74
C ASP A 333 -33.97 -26.99 3.08
N PRO A 334 -33.78 -28.17 3.70
CA PRO A 334 -34.18 -29.44 3.12
C PRO A 334 -35.70 -29.57 2.91
N LYS A 335 -36.51 -28.71 3.55
CA LYS A 335 -37.97 -28.69 3.42
C LYS A 335 -38.49 -27.61 2.47
N ASN A 336 -37.70 -26.58 2.15
CA ASN A 336 -38.11 -25.48 1.29
C ASN A 336 -36.98 -24.97 0.40
N ALA A 337 -37.01 -25.34 -0.89
CA ALA A 337 -36.00 -24.97 -1.89
C ALA A 337 -35.87 -23.45 -2.15
N SER A 338 -36.83 -22.64 -1.69
CA SER A 338 -36.81 -21.17 -1.79
C SER A 338 -36.11 -20.49 -0.62
N GLN A 339 -35.69 -21.24 0.41
CA GLN A 339 -35.13 -20.69 1.64
C GLN A 339 -33.73 -21.25 1.93
N TRP A 340 -32.88 -20.38 2.45
CA TRP A 340 -31.58 -20.75 2.99
C TRP A 340 -31.57 -20.50 4.47
N THR A 341 -31.01 -21.47 5.21
CA THR A 341 -30.61 -21.27 6.59
C THR A 341 -29.15 -20.80 6.59
N LEU A 342 -28.94 -19.56 7.00
CA LEU A 342 -27.63 -19.00 7.27
C LEU A 342 -27.24 -19.36 8.68
N THR A 343 -26.11 -20.03 8.81
CA THR A 343 -25.38 -20.09 10.06
C THR A 343 -24.35 -18.99 10.04
N VAL A 344 -24.63 -17.88 10.72
CA VAL A 344 -23.67 -16.80 10.92
C VAL A 344 -22.90 -17.10 12.19
N ASN A 345 -21.59 -17.32 12.06
CA ASN A 345 -20.70 -17.44 13.18
C ASN A 345 -19.83 -16.20 13.27
N ALA A 346 -19.94 -15.45 14.37
CA ALA A 346 -18.96 -14.43 14.72
C ALA A 346 -17.90 -15.05 15.62
N PHE A 347 -16.66 -15.03 15.18
CA PHE A 347 -15.51 -15.42 15.97
C PHE A 347 -15.03 -14.22 16.76
N LEU A 348 -15.01 -14.39 18.06
CA LEU A 348 -14.71 -13.34 19.02
C LEU A 348 -13.35 -13.62 19.63
N GLU A 349 -12.58 -12.56 19.84
CA GLU A 349 -11.40 -12.61 20.67
C GLU A 349 -11.59 -11.67 21.86
N SER A 350 -11.24 -12.14 23.05
CA SER A 350 -11.44 -11.40 24.29
C SER A 350 -10.30 -11.66 25.27
N ALA A 351 -10.28 -10.90 26.37
CA ALA A 351 -9.49 -11.33 27.51
C ALA A 351 -9.98 -12.70 28.03
N PRO A 352 -9.08 -13.55 28.59
CA PRO A 352 -9.46 -14.80 29.24
C PRO A 352 -10.50 -14.58 30.33
N LYS A 353 -11.55 -15.42 30.37
CA LYS A 353 -12.61 -15.44 31.38
C LYS A 353 -13.47 -14.16 31.42
N GLN A 354 -13.95 -13.72 30.27
CA GLN A 354 -14.98 -12.67 30.19
C GLN A 354 -16.35 -13.28 29.88
N GLN A 355 -17.39 -12.70 30.47
CA GLN A 355 -18.78 -12.99 30.15
C GLN A 355 -19.41 -11.71 29.61
N MET A 356 -20.04 -11.80 28.45
CA MET A 356 -20.69 -10.67 27.80
C MET A 356 -22.12 -11.01 27.41
N ASP A 357 -23.01 -10.05 27.64
CA ASP A 357 -24.33 -9.98 27.05
C ASP A 357 -24.28 -9.02 25.85
N GLY A 358 -24.44 -9.58 24.65
CA GLY A 358 -24.47 -8.85 23.39
C GLY A 358 -25.77 -9.03 22.65
N ILE A 359 -26.03 -8.15 21.70
CA ILE A 359 -27.15 -8.26 20.77
C ILE A 359 -26.56 -8.35 19.37
N LEU A 360 -26.82 -9.44 18.67
CA LEU A 360 -26.44 -9.59 17.26
C LEU A 360 -27.63 -9.21 16.38
N ASP A 361 -27.49 -8.10 15.67
CA ASP A 361 -28.48 -7.55 14.75
C ASP A 361 -28.02 -7.76 13.30
N ILE A 362 -28.82 -8.42 12.48
CA ILE A 362 -28.52 -8.64 11.05
C ILE A 362 -29.52 -7.87 10.19
N LYS A 363 -28.97 -7.02 9.32
CA LYS A 363 -29.71 -6.18 8.36
C LYS A 363 -29.25 -6.51 6.95
N LEU A 364 -30.20 -6.52 6.00
CA LEU A 364 -29.88 -6.52 4.57
C LEU A 364 -29.72 -5.08 4.06
N ASP A 365 -29.13 -4.91 2.88
CA ASP A 365 -28.79 -3.61 2.25
C ASP A 365 -29.92 -2.57 2.20
N ASN A 366 -31.19 -3.00 2.31
CA ASN A 366 -32.35 -2.10 2.42
C ASN A 366 -32.68 -1.68 3.86
N ASN A 367 -31.77 -1.85 4.83
CA ASN A 367 -31.99 -1.63 6.27
C ASN A 367 -33.14 -2.45 6.88
N VAL A 368 -33.62 -3.51 6.22
CA VAL A 368 -34.61 -4.41 6.78
C VAL A 368 -33.94 -5.31 7.81
N LEU A 369 -34.28 -5.12 9.08
CA LEU A 369 -33.84 -5.96 10.19
C LEU A 369 -34.48 -7.35 10.03
N ILE A 370 -33.69 -8.37 9.72
CA ILE A 370 -34.22 -9.74 9.55
C ILE A 370 -34.39 -10.40 10.90
N ASN A 371 -33.42 -10.22 11.80
CA ASN A 371 -33.39 -10.93 13.07
C ASN A 371 -32.48 -10.19 14.07
N LYS A 372 -32.87 -10.26 15.35
CA LYS A 372 -32.23 -9.64 16.51
C LYS A 372 -32.21 -10.66 17.63
N GLN A 373 -31.02 -11.17 17.96
CA GLN A 373 -30.87 -12.21 18.96
C GLN A 373 -29.92 -11.75 20.07
N LYS A 374 -30.40 -11.80 21.33
CA LYS A 374 -29.53 -11.63 22.49
C LYS A 374 -28.66 -12.88 22.63
N GLN A 375 -27.35 -12.67 22.77
CA GLN A 375 -26.36 -13.72 22.95
C GLN A 375 -25.60 -13.45 24.25
N THR A 376 -25.45 -14.48 25.07
CA THR A 376 -24.55 -14.46 26.23
C THR A 376 -23.41 -15.39 25.92
N ILE A 377 -22.18 -14.86 25.89
CA ILE A 377 -20.99 -15.61 25.47
C ILE A 377 -19.97 -15.56 26.58
N GLU A 378 -19.52 -16.73 27.00
CA GLU A 378 -18.37 -16.92 27.88
C GLU A 378 -17.15 -17.26 27.01
N THR A 379 -16.06 -16.54 27.25
CA THR A 379 -14.86 -16.63 26.43
C THR A 379 -13.62 -16.86 27.29
N ASP A 380 -12.70 -17.69 26.83
CA ASP A 380 -11.38 -17.90 27.45
C ASP A 380 -10.27 -17.62 26.43
N GLY A 381 -10.19 -16.35 26.01
CA GLY A 381 -9.31 -15.92 24.92
C GLY A 381 -9.99 -15.95 23.55
N GLN A 382 -10.80 -16.99 23.28
CA GLN A 382 -11.60 -17.09 22.07
C GLN A 382 -13.05 -17.42 22.38
N GLY A 383 -13.96 -16.87 21.58
CA GLY A 383 -15.40 -17.06 21.68
C GLY A 383 -16.03 -17.28 20.31
N LYS A 384 -17.22 -17.90 20.30
CA LYS A 384 -18.00 -18.07 19.08
C LYS A 384 -19.45 -17.74 19.34
N ALA A 385 -19.94 -16.66 18.73
CA ALA A 385 -21.37 -16.39 18.66
C ALA A 385 -21.94 -17.12 17.44
N LYS A 386 -23.01 -17.89 17.62
CA LYS A 386 -23.70 -18.55 16.51
C LYS A 386 -25.13 -18.06 16.42
N MET A 387 -25.52 -17.64 15.23
CA MET A 387 -26.87 -17.21 14.91
C MET A 387 -27.39 -17.95 13.67
N LEU A 388 -28.65 -18.37 13.73
CA LEU A 388 -29.33 -19.03 12.64
C LEU A 388 -30.37 -18.07 12.07
N ILE A 389 -30.32 -17.83 10.77
CA ILE A 389 -31.26 -16.96 10.07
C ILE A 389 -31.81 -17.69 8.86
N THR A 390 -33.13 -17.68 8.71
CA THR A 390 -33.76 -18.12 7.47
C THR A 390 -33.99 -16.92 6.57
N ILE A 391 -33.40 -16.95 5.38
CA ILE A 391 -33.61 -15.92 4.35
C ILE A 391 -34.16 -16.55 3.08
N HIS A 392 -34.82 -15.74 2.26
CA HIS A 392 -35.17 -16.16 0.91
C HIS A 392 -33.91 -16.29 0.04
N ARG A 393 -33.91 -17.27 -0.85
CA ARG A 393 -32.79 -17.60 -1.73
C ARG A 393 -32.28 -16.43 -2.58
N SER A 394 -33.12 -15.46 -2.89
CA SER A 394 -32.77 -14.29 -3.70
C SER A 394 -31.75 -13.32 -3.07
N TYR A 395 -31.37 -13.48 -1.79
CA TYR A 395 -30.51 -12.53 -1.07
C TYR A 395 -29.02 -12.89 -1.01
N ILE A 396 -28.59 -14.05 -1.52
CA ILE A 396 -27.16 -14.43 -1.54
C ILE A 396 -26.73 -14.74 -2.98
N ASN A 397 -25.86 -13.88 -3.51
CA ASN A 397 -25.12 -14.13 -4.75
C ASN A 397 -23.71 -14.60 -4.38
N SER A 398 -23.33 -15.82 -4.76
CA SER A 398 -21.95 -16.28 -4.69
C SER A 398 -21.06 -15.57 -5.72
N SER A 399 -19.74 -15.70 -5.58
CA SER A 399 -18.75 -15.28 -6.60
C SER A 399 -18.68 -16.22 -7.80
N SER A 400 -19.25 -17.43 -7.71
CA SER A 400 -19.79 -18.11 -8.89
C SER A 400 -21.12 -17.45 -9.24
N ASN A 401 -21.50 -17.45 -10.51
CA ASN A 401 -22.80 -16.99 -11.00
C ASN A 401 -24.01 -17.62 -10.25
N GLY A 402 -23.81 -18.57 -9.33
CA GLY A 402 -24.68 -18.75 -8.16
C GLY A 402 -26.06 -19.25 -8.51
N LEU A 403 -27.10 -18.44 -8.29
CA LEU A 403 -28.46 -18.74 -8.74
C LEU A 403 -28.55 -18.79 -10.27
N GLU A 404 -27.83 -17.90 -10.94
CA GLU A 404 -27.71 -17.84 -12.39
C GLU A 404 -27.00 -19.10 -12.91
N SER A 405 -25.90 -19.53 -12.27
CA SER A 405 -25.26 -20.80 -12.66
C SER A 405 -26.24 -21.97 -12.54
N GLN A 406 -27.07 -22.04 -11.49
CA GLN A 406 -28.05 -23.13 -11.38
C GLN A 406 -29.22 -22.99 -12.36
N SER A 407 -29.66 -21.78 -12.69
CA SER A 407 -30.68 -21.54 -13.72
C SER A 407 -30.15 -21.81 -15.13
N GLU A 408 -28.82 -21.79 -15.30
CA GLU A 408 -28.09 -22.01 -16.55
C GLU A 408 -27.40 -23.39 -16.63
N ASN A 409 -27.73 -24.34 -15.75
CA ASN A 409 -27.12 -25.69 -15.71
C ASN A 409 -25.58 -25.67 -15.60
N TYR A 410 -25.06 -24.83 -14.71
CA TYR A 410 -23.66 -24.64 -14.33
C TYR A 410 -22.74 -24.12 -15.45
N THR A 411 -23.31 -23.79 -16.61
CA THR A 411 -22.59 -23.17 -17.73
C THR A 411 -23.11 -21.75 -17.89
N ALA A 412 -22.28 -20.75 -17.64
CA ALA A 412 -22.68 -19.35 -17.78
C ALA A 412 -23.18 -19.09 -19.21
N LYS A 413 -24.33 -18.43 -19.39
CA LYS A 413 -24.73 -17.91 -20.72
C LYS A 413 -23.79 -16.81 -21.19
N HIS A 414 -23.26 -16.04 -20.23
CA HIS A 414 -22.30 -14.96 -20.47
C HIS A 414 -21.09 -15.16 -19.52
N PRO A 415 -20.17 -16.08 -19.85
CA PRO A 415 -19.01 -16.37 -19.00
C PRO A 415 -18.07 -15.16 -18.85
N ASP A 416 -18.08 -14.23 -19.80
CA ASP A 416 -17.20 -13.05 -19.82
C ASP A 416 -17.81 -11.79 -19.18
N ASP A 417 -18.91 -11.91 -18.43
CA ASP A 417 -19.51 -10.77 -17.72
C ASP A 417 -18.65 -10.36 -16.51
N TRP A 418 -17.93 -9.25 -16.65
CA TRP A 418 -17.03 -8.69 -15.62
C TRP A 418 -17.67 -8.39 -14.26
N ARG A 419 -19.01 -8.38 -14.16
CA ARG A 419 -19.69 -8.21 -12.86
C ARG A 419 -19.61 -9.45 -11.98
N TYR A 420 -19.31 -10.63 -12.56
CA TYR A 420 -19.29 -11.93 -11.88
C TYR A 420 -17.97 -12.66 -12.12
N GLY A 421 -17.58 -13.54 -11.19
CA GLY A 421 -16.43 -14.42 -11.35
C GLY A 421 -15.11 -13.72 -11.66
N ASP A 422 -14.27 -14.40 -12.43
CA ASP A 422 -13.08 -13.86 -13.07
C ASP A 422 -13.31 -13.64 -14.57
N THR A 423 -12.53 -12.73 -15.16
CA THR A 423 -12.60 -12.45 -16.61
C THR A 423 -11.24 -12.41 -17.25
N HIS A 424 -11.21 -12.73 -18.54
CA HIS A 424 -10.06 -12.58 -19.40
C HIS A 424 -10.24 -11.29 -20.23
N TYR A 425 -9.24 -10.42 -20.25
CA TYR A 425 -9.30 -9.15 -20.97
C TYR A 425 -8.19 -9.06 -22.02
N TYR A 426 -8.59 -9.08 -23.29
CA TYR A 426 -7.71 -8.84 -24.43
C TYR A 426 -8.36 -7.79 -25.33
N SER A 427 -7.60 -6.76 -25.68
CA SER A 427 -8.11 -5.66 -26.49
C SER A 427 -6.98 -5.07 -27.33
N ASP A 428 -6.87 -5.54 -28.56
CA ASP A 428 -5.76 -5.24 -29.45
C ASP A 428 -6.02 -4.00 -30.33
N ASP A 429 -7.26 -3.53 -30.41
CA ASP A 429 -7.68 -2.37 -31.21
C ASP A 429 -7.96 -1.11 -30.36
N SER A 430 -8.13 -1.26 -29.04
CA SER A 430 -8.37 -0.16 -28.12
C SER A 430 -7.13 0.70 -27.83
N HIS A 431 -7.34 1.92 -27.37
CA HIS A 431 -6.26 2.78 -26.88
C HIS A 431 -5.65 2.21 -25.59
N LEU A 432 -4.57 1.45 -25.72
CA LEU A 432 -3.93 0.68 -24.64
C LEU A 432 -3.54 1.51 -23.41
N TRP A 433 -3.22 2.79 -23.59
CA TRP A 433 -2.80 3.70 -22.51
C TRP A 433 -3.94 4.51 -21.89
N ASP A 434 -5.19 4.30 -22.34
CA ASP A 434 -6.37 4.96 -21.79
C ASP A 434 -7.10 4.02 -20.83
N TRP A 435 -6.91 4.26 -19.54
CA TRP A 435 -7.51 3.44 -18.48
C TRP A 435 -9.04 3.54 -18.45
N THR A 436 -9.65 4.56 -19.05
CA THR A 436 -11.11 4.75 -19.02
C THR A 436 -11.87 3.72 -19.86
N THR A 437 -11.16 3.04 -20.77
CA THR A 437 -11.68 1.93 -21.58
C THR A 437 -11.72 0.61 -20.83
N LEU A 438 -11.02 0.51 -19.70
CA LEU A 438 -10.89 -0.73 -18.94
C LEU A 438 -12.16 -1.04 -18.14
N GLN A 439 -12.53 -2.32 -18.17
CA GLN A 439 -13.59 -2.85 -17.33
C GLN A 439 -13.07 -3.11 -15.93
N SER A 440 -13.99 -3.29 -14.97
CA SER A 440 -13.69 -3.35 -13.54
C SER A 440 -14.12 -4.71 -12.95
N PRO A 441 -13.41 -5.82 -13.23
CA PRO A 441 -13.85 -7.14 -12.80
C PRO A 441 -13.58 -7.38 -11.33
N LYS A 442 -14.16 -8.45 -10.77
CA LYS A 442 -13.85 -8.91 -9.41
C LYS A 442 -12.47 -9.57 -9.34
N PHE A 443 -12.08 -10.25 -10.41
CA PHE A 443 -10.75 -10.84 -10.56
C PHE A 443 -10.39 -10.88 -12.05
N VAL A 444 -9.19 -10.44 -12.42
CA VAL A 444 -8.71 -10.55 -13.81
C VAL A 444 -7.67 -11.66 -13.85
N SER A 445 -8.08 -12.82 -14.34
CA SER A 445 -7.24 -14.03 -14.37
C SER A 445 -6.31 -14.07 -15.57
N GLU A 446 -6.67 -13.37 -16.66
CA GLU A 446 -5.81 -13.19 -17.82
C GLU A 446 -5.99 -11.79 -18.42
N TYR A 447 -4.89 -11.13 -18.73
CA TYR A 447 -4.87 -9.96 -19.59
C TYR A 447 -3.47 -9.74 -20.15
N GLY A 448 -3.36 -9.34 -21.42
CA GLY A 448 -2.06 -9.17 -22.04
C GLY A 448 -2.09 -8.43 -23.36
N PHE A 449 -0.97 -7.79 -23.70
CA PHE A 449 -0.66 -7.30 -25.04
C PHE A 449 0.61 -8.00 -25.56
N GLN A 450 0.70 -8.28 -26.86
CA GLN A 450 1.81 -9.04 -27.44
C GLN A 450 3.03 -8.16 -27.74
N SER A 451 4.24 -8.72 -27.65
CA SER A 451 5.49 -8.09 -28.11
C SER A 451 6.46 -9.12 -28.68
N TYR A 452 7.41 -8.63 -29.49
CA TYR A 452 8.49 -9.48 -30.01
C TYR A 452 9.57 -9.74 -28.95
N PRO A 453 10.17 -10.95 -28.92
CA PRO A 453 11.38 -11.22 -28.15
C PRO A 453 12.58 -10.51 -28.78
N SER A 454 13.66 -10.36 -28.03
CA SER A 454 14.86 -9.65 -28.47
C SER A 454 15.50 -10.29 -29.71
N ILE A 455 16.28 -9.50 -30.47
CA ILE A 455 16.98 -9.98 -31.67
C ILE A 455 17.89 -11.17 -31.34
N GLU A 456 18.53 -11.17 -30.17
CA GLU A 456 19.37 -12.28 -29.73
C GLU A 456 18.59 -13.58 -29.56
N SER A 457 17.37 -13.52 -29.02
CA SER A 457 16.50 -14.69 -28.90
C SER A 457 15.97 -15.15 -30.25
N LEU A 458 15.67 -14.20 -31.15
CA LEU A 458 15.28 -14.54 -32.52
C LEU A 458 16.42 -15.22 -33.31
N ARG A 459 17.69 -14.82 -33.09
CA ARG A 459 18.86 -15.47 -33.72
C ARG A 459 19.03 -16.93 -33.34
N GLU A 460 18.38 -17.41 -32.28
CA GLU A 460 18.38 -18.84 -31.95
C GLU A 460 17.52 -19.68 -32.91
N ALA A 461 16.58 -19.06 -33.62
CA ALA A 461 15.69 -19.71 -34.59
C ALA A 461 15.89 -19.26 -36.04
N PHE A 462 16.51 -18.09 -36.28
CA PHE A 462 16.59 -17.48 -37.61
C PHE A 462 18.02 -17.10 -37.98
N ASP A 463 18.33 -17.20 -39.28
CA ASP A 463 19.54 -16.61 -39.86
C ASP A 463 19.41 -15.08 -39.94
N ASP A 464 20.51 -14.34 -39.87
CA ASP A 464 20.51 -12.86 -39.99
C ASP A 464 19.83 -12.34 -41.28
N LYS A 465 19.81 -13.15 -42.35
CA LYS A 465 19.12 -12.82 -43.62
C LYS A 465 17.59 -12.75 -43.48
N ASP A 466 17.03 -13.44 -42.48
CA ASP A 466 15.60 -13.50 -42.20
C ASP A 466 15.17 -12.44 -41.16
N LEU A 467 16.14 -11.87 -40.43
CA LEU A 467 15.95 -10.83 -39.41
C LEU A 467 16.01 -9.42 -40.00
N ILE A 468 15.07 -9.13 -40.90
CA ILE A 468 14.96 -7.84 -41.59
C ILE A 468 13.56 -7.26 -41.39
N TYR A 469 13.48 -5.92 -41.24
CA TYR A 469 12.22 -5.19 -41.28
C TYR A 469 11.98 -4.54 -42.65
N PRO A 470 10.75 -4.59 -43.23
CA PRO A 470 9.53 -5.22 -42.71
C PRO A 470 9.64 -6.73 -42.53
N LEU A 471 8.90 -7.26 -41.56
CA LEU A 471 8.97 -8.66 -41.13
C LEU A 471 8.91 -9.64 -42.31
N THR A 472 9.91 -10.52 -42.39
CA THR A 472 10.03 -11.56 -43.42
C THR A 472 8.97 -12.65 -43.23
N ALA A 473 8.72 -13.45 -44.28
CA ALA A 473 7.79 -14.57 -44.20
C ALA A 473 8.20 -15.60 -43.14
N ALA A 474 9.50 -15.79 -42.91
CA ALA A 474 10.03 -16.68 -41.88
C ALA A 474 9.66 -16.19 -40.48
N VAL A 475 9.90 -14.90 -40.18
CA VAL A 475 9.55 -14.31 -38.88
C VAL A 475 8.04 -14.27 -38.67
N LYS A 476 7.26 -13.96 -39.72
CA LYS A 476 5.79 -13.98 -39.68
C LYS A 476 5.23 -15.38 -39.44
N HIS A 477 5.91 -16.44 -39.89
CA HIS A 477 5.45 -17.81 -39.64
C HIS A 477 5.42 -18.15 -38.14
N HIS A 478 6.26 -17.50 -37.32
CA HIS A 478 6.28 -17.70 -35.87
C HIS A 478 5.19 -16.89 -35.13
N GLN A 479 4.45 -16.03 -35.83
CA GLN A 479 3.24 -15.40 -35.29
C GLN A 479 2.08 -16.39 -35.32
N HIS A 480 1.65 -16.85 -34.14
CA HIS A 480 0.63 -17.90 -34.00
C HIS A 480 -0.73 -17.39 -33.52
N LYS A 481 -0.87 -16.09 -33.22
CA LYS A 481 -2.17 -15.52 -32.85
C LYS A 481 -3.05 -15.22 -34.08
N GLY A 482 -2.42 -14.98 -35.23
CA GLY A 482 -3.08 -14.75 -36.53
C GLY A 482 -2.41 -13.65 -37.35
N ASP A 483 -2.71 -13.60 -38.65
CA ASP A 483 -2.01 -12.75 -39.64
C ASP A 483 -2.19 -11.23 -39.40
N TYR A 484 -3.18 -10.83 -38.60
CA TYR A 484 -3.49 -9.42 -38.33
C TYR A 484 -2.76 -8.86 -37.10
N GLU A 485 -2.20 -9.71 -36.24
CA GLU A 485 -1.71 -9.28 -34.94
C GLU A 485 -0.49 -8.36 -35.03
N ASP A 486 0.41 -8.65 -35.96
CA ASP A 486 1.56 -7.78 -36.22
C ASP A 486 1.12 -6.37 -36.62
N ASN A 487 -0.04 -6.24 -37.29
CA ASN A 487 -0.59 -4.93 -37.66
C ASN A 487 -1.08 -4.15 -36.44
N PHE A 488 -1.62 -4.80 -35.41
CA PHE A 488 -2.00 -4.12 -34.16
C PHE A 488 -0.76 -3.62 -33.42
N ILE A 489 0.29 -4.43 -33.33
CA ILE A 489 1.57 -4.01 -32.77
C ILE A 489 2.11 -2.78 -33.53
N ILE A 490 2.14 -2.83 -34.86
CA ILE A 490 2.59 -1.71 -35.70
C ILE A 490 1.72 -0.47 -35.49
N GLN A 491 0.39 -0.62 -35.48
CA GLN A 491 -0.54 0.50 -35.28
C GLN A 491 -0.34 1.19 -33.94
N HIS A 492 -0.18 0.43 -32.85
CA HIS A 492 0.09 1.02 -31.53
C HIS A 492 1.46 1.66 -31.44
N ILE A 493 2.48 1.07 -32.09
CA ILE A 493 3.78 1.71 -32.21
C ILE A 493 3.64 3.04 -32.95
N ASP A 494 2.96 3.09 -34.10
CA ASP A 494 2.77 4.32 -34.88
C ASP A 494 1.95 5.37 -34.14
N TYR A 495 1.02 4.94 -33.28
CA TYR A 495 0.18 5.81 -32.47
C TYR A 495 0.95 6.43 -31.29
N TYR A 496 1.75 5.64 -30.57
CA TYR A 496 2.43 6.07 -29.34
C TYR A 496 3.88 6.53 -29.55
N LEU A 497 4.56 5.97 -30.53
CA LEU A 497 6.00 6.10 -30.75
C LEU A 497 6.28 6.56 -32.19
N ARG A 498 7.48 7.09 -32.42
CA ARG A 498 7.97 7.39 -33.78
C ARG A 498 9.19 6.54 -34.04
N LEU A 499 9.06 5.54 -34.91
CA LEU A 499 10.20 4.70 -35.29
C LEU A 499 11.21 5.49 -36.13
N PRO A 500 12.53 5.28 -35.92
CA PRO A 500 13.57 5.86 -36.76
C PRO A 500 13.49 5.40 -38.23
N SER A 501 14.03 6.21 -39.15
CA SER A 501 14.07 5.91 -40.59
C SER A 501 15.16 4.92 -41.02
N SER A 502 15.83 4.26 -40.07
CA SER A 502 16.84 3.22 -40.31
C SER A 502 16.26 2.07 -41.16
N GLY A 503 17.11 1.25 -41.77
CA GLY A 503 16.71 0.08 -42.57
C GLY A 503 17.52 -1.16 -42.18
N GLY A 504 17.05 -2.35 -42.54
CA GLY A 504 17.75 -3.61 -42.23
C GLY A 504 17.51 -4.11 -40.80
N ILE A 505 18.52 -4.73 -40.20
CA ILE A 505 18.46 -5.32 -38.85
C ILE A 505 18.30 -4.26 -37.75
N ASP A 506 18.91 -3.08 -37.93
CA ASP A 506 18.80 -1.96 -36.98
C ASP A 506 17.34 -1.51 -36.86
N ARG A 507 16.61 -1.47 -37.99
CA ARG A 507 15.18 -1.15 -38.00
C ARG A 507 14.33 -2.24 -37.36
N LEU A 508 14.74 -3.51 -37.47
CA LEU A 508 14.06 -4.60 -36.79
C LEU A 508 14.27 -4.51 -35.28
N ASP A 509 15.48 -4.18 -34.82
CA ASP A 509 15.79 -3.98 -33.40
C ASP A 509 15.01 -2.81 -32.81
N ASP A 510 14.91 -1.69 -33.55
CA ASP A 510 14.06 -0.55 -33.20
C ASP A 510 12.59 -0.97 -33.07
N PHE A 511 12.07 -1.77 -34.01
CA PHE A 511 10.70 -2.29 -33.97
C PHE A 511 10.47 -3.23 -32.78
N VAL A 512 11.38 -4.18 -32.52
CA VAL A 512 11.30 -5.11 -31.39
C VAL A 512 11.27 -4.32 -30.08
N THR A 513 12.19 -3.37 -29.91
CA THR A 513 12.27 -2.50 -28.73
C THR A 513 10.98 -1.70 -28.53
N ALA A 514 10.48 -1.08 -29.60
CA ALA A 514 9.22 -0.34 -29.55
C ALA A 514 8.03 -1.22 -29.16
N SER A 515 7.96 -2.45 -29.69
CA SER A 515 6.90 -3.40 -29.33
C SER A 515 6.93 -3.77 -27.84
N GLN A 516 8.12 -3.95 -27.26
CA GLN A 516 8.27 -4.24 -25.83
C GLN A 516 7.92 -3.02 -24.95
N ILE A 517 8.21 -1.80 -25.40
CA ILE A 517 7.83 -0.56 -24.70
C ILE A 517 6.31 -0.40 -24.69
N VAL A 518 5.64 -0.55 -25.84
CA VAL A 518 4.18 -0.46 -25.96
C VAL A 518 3.52 -1.49 -25.03
N GLN A 519 3.99 -2.74 -25.07
CA GLN A 519 3.53 -3.78 -24.15
C GLN A 519 3.74 -3.38 -22.69
N ALA A 520 4.94 -2.97 -22.29
CA ALA A 520 5.23 -2.61 -20.89
C ALA A 520 4.31 -1.49 -20.38
N MET A 521 4.06 -0.46 -21.20
CA MET A 521 3.20 0.66 -20.85
C MET A 521 1.71 0.30 -20.80
N ALA A 522 1.23 -0.54 -21.72
CA ALA A 522 -0.13 -1.09 -21.67
C ALA A 522 -0.34 -1.87 -20.38
N MET A 523 0.54 -2.83 -20.10
CA MET A 523 0.47 -3.69 -18.91
C MET A 523 0.59 -2.91 -17.60
N LYS A 524 1.44 -1.88 -17.55
CA LYS A 524 1.52 -0.95 -16.42
C LYS A 524 0.17 -0.26 -16.21
N THR A 525 -0.39 0.32 -17.26
CA THR A 525 -1.66 1.05 -17.19
C THR A 525 -2.80 0.16 -16.70
N TRP A 526 -2.92 -1.05 -17.26
CA TRP A 526 -3.98 -1.99 -16.92
C TRP A 526 -3.82 -2.53 -15.50
N THR A 527 -2.61 -2.94 -15.12
CA THR A 527 -2.35 -3.48 -13.78
C THR A 527 -2.52 -2.43 -12.69
N GLU A 528 -2.05 -1.20 -12.92
CA GLU A 528 -2.26 -0.11 -11.97
C GLU A 528 -3.74 0.20 -11.81
N PHE A 529 -4.52 0.22 -12.91
CA PHE A 529 -5.98 0.39 -12.85
C PHE A 529 -6.64 -0.68 -11.97
N TYR A 530 -6.36 -1.97 -12.21
CA TYR A 530 -6.92 -3.06 -11.41
C TYR A 530 -6.50 -2.95 -9.92
N ARG A 531 -5.26 -2.54 -9.65
CA ARG A 531 -4.77 -2.35 -8.28
C ARG A 531 -5.41 -1.16 -7.54
N ARG A 532 -5.76 -0.09 -8.26
CA ARG A 532 -6.51 1.07 -7.72
C ARG A 532 -7.98 0.72 -7.43
N ASN A 533 -8.51 -0.31 -8.10
CA ASN A 533 -9.92 -0.65 -8.11
C ASN A 533 -10.33 -1.74 -7.10
N ARG A 534 -9.61 -1.83 -5.98
CA ARG A 534 -9.87 -2.79 -4.89
C ARG A 534 -11.09 -2.48 -4.03
N GLU A 535 -11.67 -1.30 -4.17
CA GLU A 535 -12.89 -0.90 -3.46
C GLU A 535 -14.06 -0.83 -4.44
N ILE A 536 -15.28 -0.91 -3.91
CA ILE A 536 -16.50 -0.71 -4.70
C ILE A 536 -16.71 0.80 -4.87
N ASP A 537 -16.81 1.26 -6.11
CA ASP A 537 -17.30 2.58 -6.44
C ASP A 537 -18.80 2.67 -6.07
N PRO A 538 -19.17 3.51 -5.09
CA PRO A 538 -20.55 3.62 -4.63
C PRO A 538 -21.50 4.20 -5.70
N LYS A 539 -20.98 4.88 -6.74
CA LYS A 539 -21.80 5.43 -7.82
C LYS A 539 -22.15 4.38 -8.87
N THR A 540 -21.22 3.48 -9.18
CA THR A 540 -21.38 2.52 -10.27
C THR A 540 -21.65 1.09 -9.78
N GLY A 541 -21.38 0.78 -8.51
CA GLY A 541 -21.43 -0.57 -7.95
C GLY A 541 -20.26 -1.46 -8.43
N ASN A 542 -19.34 -0.90 -9.20
CA ASN A 542 -18.23 -1.60 -9.82
C ASN A 542 -16.98 -1.51 -8.95
N GLY A 543 -16.06 -2.43 -9.12
CA GLY A 543 -14.81 -2.49 -8.37
C GLY A 543 -14.75 -3.75 -7.52
N ASN A 544 -14.00 -3.69 -6.43
CA ASN A 544 -13.60 -4.86 -5.66
C ASN A 544 -12.76 -5.85 -6.49
N THR A 545 -11.83 -5.32 -7.28
CA THR A 545 -10.88 -6.11 -8.07
C THR A 545 -9.81 -6.68 -7.15
N MET A 546 -9.92 -7.96 -6.80
CA MET A 546 -9.07 -8.62 -5.80
C MET A 546 -7.96 -9.50 -6.39
N GLY A 547 -7.77 -9.45 -7.70
CA GLY A 547 -6.62 -10.05 -8.36
C GLY A 547 -6.44 -9.59 -9.79
N ALA A 548 -5.18 -9.60 -10.22
CA ALA A 548 -4.74 -9.23 -11.56
C ALA A 548 -3.55 -10.13 -11.93
N LEU A 549 -3.81 -11.13 -12.76
CA LEU A 549 -2.81 -12.06 -13.30
C LEU A 549 -2.66 -11.76 -14.80
N TYR A 550 -1.50 -11.23 -15.18
CA TYR A 550 -1.27 -10.96 -16.59
C TYR A 550 -0.91 -12.24 -17.35
N TRP A 551 -1.39 -12.31 -18.58
CA TRP A 551 -0.98 -13.28 -19.56
C TRP A 551 0.19 -12.70 -20.35
N GLN A 552 1.37 -13.32 -20.44
CA GLN A 552 1.82 -14.54 -19.75
C GLN A 552 3.19 -14.33 -19.12
N LEU A 553 3.67 -15.27 -18.30
CA LEU A 553 4.96 -15.13 -17.63
C LEU A 553 6.14 -15.39 -18.57
N ASN A 554 6.22 -16.58 -19.17
CA ASN A 554 7.38 -17.05 -19.92
C ASN A 554 7.03 -17.57 -21.32
N ASP A 555 8.01 -17.55 -22.21
CA ASP A 555 7.93 -18.17 -23.53
C ASP A 555 8.40 -19.63 -23.52
N ILE A 556 7.87 -20.41 -24.47
CA ILE A 556 8.27 -21.81 -24.71
C ILE A 556 9.29 -21.95 -25.86
N TRP A 557 9.36 -20.96 -26.76
CA TRP A 557 10.23 -20.94 -27.94
C TRP A 557 10.35 -19.49 -28.50
N PRO A 558 11.28 -19.20 -29.43
CA PRO A 558 11.46 -17.85 -29.98
C PRO A 558 10.31 -17.46 -30.93
N ALA A 559 9.34 -16.71 -30.42
CA ALA A 559 8.17 -16.21 -31.15
C ALA A 559 7.59 -14.95 -30.47
N PRO A 560 6.86 -14.08 -31.19
CA PRO A 560 6.10 -13.00 -30.56
C PRO A 560 5.04 -13.57 -29.61
N SER A 561 4.93 -12.98 -28.43
CA SER A 561 4.06 -13.49 -27.36
C SER A 561 3.72 -12.41 -26.34
N TRP A 562 2.79 -12.73 -25.44
CA TRP A 562 2.47 -11.90 -24.28
C TRP A 562 3.45 -12.07 -23.11
N ALA A 563 4.51 -12.87 -23.28
CA ALA A 563 5.42 -13.19 -22.20
C ALA A 563 6.22 -11.97 -21.76
N SER A 564 6.50 -11.88 -20.46
CA SER A 564 7.47 -10.93 -19.92
C SER A 564 8.89 -11.51 -19.86
N ILE A 565 9.03 -12.84 -19.85
CA ILE A 565 10.29 -13.58 -19.89
C ILE A 565 10.39 -14.36 -21.20
N GLU A 566 11.46 -14.13 -21.96
CA GLU A 566 11.74 -14.82 -23.22
C GLU A 566 12.15 -16.29 -22.97
N HIS A 567 12.16 -17.11 -24.02
CA HIS A 567 12.31 -18.56 -23.87
C HIS A 567 13.68 -18.98 -23.30
N ASN A 568 14.72 -18.15 -23.50
CA ASN A 568 16.06 -18.34 -22.96
C ASN A 568 16.22 -17.74 -21.54
N GLY A 569 15.15 -17.23 -20.94
CA GLY A 569 15.13 -16.64 -19.60
C GLY A 569 15.45 -15.13 -19.57
N LYS A 570 15.73 -14.51 -20.72
CA LYS A 570 15.96 -13.06 -20.81
C LYS A 570 14.68 -12.29 -20.47
N TRP A 571 14.83 -11.20 -19.72
CA TRP A 571 13.70 -10.32 -19.38
C TRP A 571 13.38 -9.39 -20.54
N LYS A 572 12.11 -9.33 -20.94
CA LYS A 572 11.57 -8.22 -21.73
C LYS A 572 11.42 -6.99 -20.86
N VAL A 573 11.25 -5.82 -21.48
CA VAL A 573 10.96 -4.55 -20.79
C VAL A 573 9.79 -4.69 -19.81
N LEU A 574 8.76 -5.46 -20.18
CA LEU A 574 7.60 -5.76 -19.33
C LEU A 574 7.99 -6.32 -17.95
N HIS A 575 8.95 -7.24 -17.87
CA HIS A 575 9.29 -7.88 -16.59
C HIS A 575 9.89 -6.88 -15.60
N SER A 576 10.71 -5.95 -16.09
CA SER A 576 11.25 -4.85 -15.31
C SER A 576 10.16 -3.92 -14.77
N TYR A 577 9.13 -3.65 -15.58
CA TYR A 577 7.95 -2.89 -15.14
C TYR A 577 7.10 -3.67 -14.15
N ALA A 578 6.97 -4.98 -14.30
CA ALA A 578 6.18 -5.82 -13.40
C ALA A 578 6.67 -5.76 -11.95
N ILE A 579 7.99 -5.66 -11.74
CA ILE A 579 8.56 -5.47 -10.40
C ILE A 579 8.03 -4.18 -9.76
N GLN A 580 7.89 -3.11 -10.55
CA GLN A 580 7.42 -1.80 -10.07
C GLN A 580 5.91 -1.81 -9.83
N PHE A 581 5.12 -2.18 -10.84
CA PHE A 581 3.66 -2.12 -10.73
C PHE A 581 3.06 -3.25 -9.87
N LEU A 582 3.83 -4.27 -9.46
CA LEU A 582 3.42 -5.29 -8.48
C LEU A 582 3.99 -5.05 -7.07
N ALA A 583 4.85 -4.04 -6.89
CA ALA A 583 5.48 -3.69 -5.63
C ALA A 583 4.45 -3.53 -4.49
N ASN A 584 4.89 -3.78 -3.26
CA ASN A 584 4.04 -3.68 -2.07
C ASN A 584 3.40 -2.30 -1.95
N HIS A 585 4.14 -1.24 -2.31
CA HIS A 585 3.68 0.13 -2.37
C HIS A 585 3.63 0.55 -3.83
N LEU A 586 2.47 1.00 -4.29
CA LEU A 586 2.27 1.54 -5.63
C LEU A 586 1.76 2.97 -5.50
N VAL A 587 2.43 3.91 -6.15
CA VAL A 587 1.91 5.25 -6.40
C VAL A 587 1.46 5.31 -7.84
N SER A 588 0.20 5.62 -8.05
CA SER A 588 -0.41 5.61 -9.37
C SER A 588 -1.17 6.90 -9.61
N PRO A 589 -0.50 7.90 -10.22
CA PRO A 589 -1.14 9.12 -10.67
C PRO A 589 -1.93 8.86 -11.95
N TYR A 590 -3.12 9.47 -12.06
CA TYR A 590 -3.95 9.42 -13.25
C TYR A 590 -4.82 10.69 -13.37
N GLU A 591 -5.13 11.10 -14.58
CA GLU A 591 -6.18 12.09 -14.85
C GLU A 591 -7.54 11.41 -14.74
N ASP A 592 -8.41 11.91 -13.83
CA ASP A 592 -9.76 11.39 -13.65
C ASP A 592 -10.71 11.95 -14.73
N ARG A 593 -11.92 11.40 -14.85
CA ARG A 593 -12.91 11.77 -15.88
C ARG A 593 -13.34 13.25 -15.80
N ASP A 594 -13.18 13.88 -14.65
CA ASP A 594 -13.42 15.30 -14.41
C ASP A 594 -12.19 16.19 -14.71
N LYS A 595 -11.13 15.61 -15.26
CA LYS A 595 -9.82 16.24 -15.52
C LYS A 595 -9.05 16.66 -14.28
N SER A 596 -9.45 16.20 -13.10
CA SER A 596 -8.64 16.36 -11.90
C SER A 596 -7.48 15.37 -11.90
N LEU A 597 -6.31 15.82 -11.45
CA LEU A 597 -5.14 14.97 -11.28
C LEU A 597 -5.20 14.31 -9.91
N LYS A 598 -5.40 12.99 -9.90
CA LYS A 598 -5.48 12.19 -8.68
C LYS A 598 -4.26 11.31 -8.54
N ILE A 599 -3.78 11.18 -7.31
CA ILE A 599 -2.68 10.26 -6.98
C ILE A 599 -3.26 9.21 -6.03
N THR A 600 -3.35 7.97 -6.50
CA THR A 600 -3.75 6.85 -5.63
C THR A 600 -2.52 6.08 -5.20
N LEU A 601 -2.27 6.09 -3.89
CA LEU A 601 -1.28 5.25 -3.25
C LEU A 601 -1.96 3.96 -2.80
N SER A 602 -1.42 2.83 -3.18
CA SER A 602 -1.94 1.52 -2.83
C SER A 602 -0.87 0.70 -2.16
N SER A 603 -1.11 0.29 -0.93
CA SER A 603 -0.16 -0.42 -0.10
C SER A 603 -0.65 -1.84 0.19
N LYS A 604 0.28 -2.80 0.28
CA LYS A 604 0.05 -4.19 0.73
C LYS A 604 0.65 -4.43 2.13
N ALA A 605 1.28 -3.41 2.72
CA ALA A 605 1.97 -3.40 4.01
C ALA A 605 1.87 -2.00 4.64
N ILE A 606 2.34 -1.79 5.87
CA ILE A 606 2.30 -0.44 6.43
C ILE A 606 3.37 0.45 5.82
N ALA A 607 2.92 1.56 5.21
CA ALA A 607 3.77 2.63 4.74
C ALA A 607 3.67 3.78 5.76
N ALA A 608 4.68 3.90 6.62
CA ALA A 608 4.76 4.99 7.59
C ALA A 608 5.38 6.24 6.97
N PHE A 609 4.80 7.40 7.27
CA PHE A 609 5.29 8.72 6.85
C PHE A 609 5.51 8.84 5.33
N VAL A 610 4.51 8.49 4.53
CA VAL A 610 4.62 8.60 3.07
C VAL A 610 4.70 10.08 2.68
N VAL A 611 5.88 10.51 2.22
CA VAL A 611 6.11 11.86 1.70
C VAL A 611 6.25 11.79 0.18
N MET A 612 5.42 12.51 -0.54
CA MET A 612 5.54 12.72 -1.98
C MET A 612 6.21 14.04 -2.28
N ASP A 613 7.03 14.04 -3.32
CA ASP A 613 7.70 15.23 -3.85
C ASP A 613 7.97 15.07 -5.35
N PHE A 614 8.29 16.15 -6.04
CA PHE A 614 8.73 16.10 -7.43
C PHE A 614 10.26 16.04 -7.53
N LYS A 615 10.77 15.45 -8.61
CA LYS A 615 12.19 15.48 -8.95
C LYS A 615 12.66 16.93 -9.03
N PRO A 616 13.88 17.23 -8.55
CA PRO A 616 14.41 18.58 -8.67
C PRO A 616 14.46 19.04 -10.12
N LYS A 617 14.19 20.33 -10.35
CA LYS A 617 14.18 20.94 -11.69
C LYS A 617 13.12 20.36 -12.64
N SER A 618 12.10 19.64 -12.13
CA SER A 618 10.97 19.15 -12.93
C SER A 618 10.13 20.28 -13.55
N GLY A 619 10.18 21.48 -12.96
CA GLY A 619 9.37 22.63 -13.38
C GLY A 619 7.90 22.52 -12.97
N ILE A 620 7.53 21.47 -12.22
CA ILE A 620 6.17 21.27 -11.71
C ILE A 620 6.03 22.09 -10.42
N ARG A 621 5.13 23.07 -10.44
CA ARG A 621 4.72 23.79 -9.23
C ARG A 621 3.34 23.30 -8.80
N GLY A 622 3.28 22.66 -7.65
CA GLY A 622 2.04 22.15 -7.09
C GLY A 622 2.14 21.77 -5.62
N GLN A 623 0.99 21.60 -4.99
CA GLN A 623 0.84 21.28 -3.58
C GLN A 623 0.03 19.97 -3.44
N PHE A 624 0.55 19.06 -2.60
CA PHE A 624 -0.17 17.86 -2.20
C PHE A 624 -1.10 18.22 -1.04
N MET A 625 -2.40 17.96 -1.18
CA MET A 625 -3.38 18.27 -0.13
C MET A 625 -3.10 17.51 1.17
N GLU A 626 -2.48 16.34 1.08
CA GLU A 626 -2.02 15.55 2.22
C GLU A 626 -0.62 15.00 1.96
N ASN A 627 0.24 15.04 2.99
CA ASN A 627 1.62 14.53 2.91
C ASN A 627 2.11 14.03 4.28
N GLY A 628 3.07 13.10 4.28
CA GLY A 628 3.66 12.52 5.51
C GLY A 628 2.70 11.62 6.31
N PHE A 629 1.68 11.05 5.68
CA PHE A 629 0.66 10.22 6.35
C PHE A 629 1.06 8.74 6.43
N PHE A 630 0.27 7.96 7.18
CA PHE A 630 0.38 6.50 7.26
C PHE A 630 -0.59 5.84 6.27
N ILE A 631 -0.20 4.70 5.71
CA ILE A 631 -1.09 3.77 5.02
C ILE A 631 -0.97 2.42 5.73
N PHE A 632 -2.04 1.92 6.35
CA PHE A 632 -2.02 0.67 7.14
C PHE A 632 -2.27 -0.58 6.27
N ASP A 633 -3.39 -0.66 5.56
CA ASP A 633 -3.64 -1.59 4.43
C ASP A 633 -4.67 -0.91 3.51
N GLY A 634 -4.60 -1.16 2.20
CA GLY A 634 -5.54 -0.60 1.24
C GLY A 634 -5.00 0.55 0.39
N LYS A 635 -5.86 1.53 0.07
CA LYS A 635 -5.51 2.67 -0.79
C LYS A 635 -5.80 4.00 -0.11
N LYS A 636 -5.05 5.01 -0.51
CA LYS A 636 -5.32 6.41 -0.20
C LYS A 636 -5.21 7.22 -1.48
N THR A 637 -6.26 7.94 -1.81
CA THR A 637 -6.27 8.85 -2.95
C THR A 637 -6.12 10.27 -2.42
N ILE A 638 -5.17 11.00 -3.00
CA ILE A 638 -4.95 12.41 -2.70
C ILE A 638 -5.13 13.24 -3.96
N GLU A 639 -5.51 14.49 -3.77
CA GLU A 639 -5.60 15.49 -4.82
C GLU A 639 -4.29 16.27 -4.91
N LEU A 640 -3.84 16.51 -6.14
CA LEU A 640 -2.70 17.35 -6.45
C LEU A 640 -3.21 18.66 -7.06
N GLN A 641 -2.88 19.79 -6.44
CA GLN A 641 -3.17 21.11 -7.00
C GLN A 641 -1.92 21.67 -7.68
N THR A 642 -2.00 22.01 -8.97
CA THR A 642 -0.88 22.59 -9.72
C THR A 642 -1.17 24.05 -10.09
N GLU A 643 -0.14 24.90 -10.11
CA GLU A 643 -0.27 26.31 -10.51
C GLU A 643 -0.45 26.47 -12.02
N SER A 644 -0.04 25.46 -12.79
CA SER A 644 -0.12 25.41 -14.25
C SER A 644 -0.70 24.07 -14.71
N ASN A 645 -1.15 24.01 -15.97
CA ASN A 645 -1.58 22.76 -16.58
C ASN A 645 -0.36 21.86 -16.79
N VAL A 646 -0.27 20.79 -16.00
CA VAL A 646 0.77 19.76 -16.10
C VAL A 646 0.12 18.47 -16.60
N SER A 647 0.76 17.77 -17.54
CA SER A 647 0.24 16.51 -18.05
C SER A 647 0.45 15.36 -17.06
N GLU A 648 -0.43 14.36 -17.11
CA GLU A 648 -0.31 13.13 -16.31
C GLU A 648 1.07 12.46 -16.48
N ASN A 649 1.58 12.39 -17.71
CA ASN A 649 2.88 11.78 -17.99
C ASN A 649 4.02 12.57 -17.32
N ASN A 650 3.96 13.90 -17.36
CA ASN A 650 4.99 14.73 -16.71
C ASN A 650 4.99 14.51 -15.19
N ILE A 651 3.82 14.36 -14.57
CA ILE A 651 3.70 13.97 -13.15
C ILE A 651 4.24 12.56 -12.93
N LYS A 652 3.90 11.58 -13.75
CA LYS A 652 4.42 10.20 -13.62
C LYS A 652 5.94 10.14 -13.65
N ASP A 653 6.56 10.90 -14.55
CA ASP A 653 8.00 10.87 -14.76
C ASP A 653 8.79 11.60 -13.66
N ASN A 654 8.15 12.57 -13.01
CA ASN A 654 8.78 13.43 -12.01
C ASN A 654 8.30 13.21 -10.58
N LEU A 655 7.18 12.52 -10.34
CA LEU A 655 6.71 12.23 -9.00
C LEU A 655 7.62 11.21 -8.33
N THR A 656 8.02 11.53 -7.12
CA THR A 656 8.80 10.67 -6.23
C THR A 656 8.04 10.53 -4.92
N PHE A 657 8.28 9.44 -4.21
CA PHE A 657 7.79 9.27 -2.86
C PHE A 657 8.84 8.59 -2.01
N LYS A 658 8.79 8.85 -0.70
CA LYS A 658 9.67 8.26 0.30
C LYS A 658 8.85 7.85 1.51
N THR A 659 9.16 6.70 2.06
CA THR A 659 8.58 6.17 3.30
C THR A 659 9.66 5.99 4.35
N LEU A 660 9.27 5.83 5.61
CA LEU A 660 10.25 5.61 6.69
C LEU A 660 11.13 4.37 6.44
N THR A 661 10.62 3.35 5.74
CA THR A 661 11.37 2.14 5.41
C THR A 661 12.44 2.35 4.34
N ASP A 662 12.33 3.39 3.52
CA ASP A 662 13.28 3.65 2.41
C ASP A 662 14.59 4.30 2.88
N ILE A 663 14.62 4.82 4.11
CA ILE A 663 15.77 5.54 4.69
C ILE A 663 16.69 4.60 5.49
N VAL A 664 16.23 3.36 5.69
CA VAL A 664 16.81 2.36 6.60
C VAL A 664 17.95 1.58 5.96
#